data_AF-A0A545VWI5-F1
#
_entry.id   AF-A0A545VWI5-F1
#
_cell.length_a   1.000
_cell.length_b   1.000
_cell.length_c   1.000
_cell.angle_alpha   90.00
_cell.angle_beta   90.00
_cell.angle_gamma   90.00
#
_symmetry.space_group_name_H-M   'P 1'
#
loop_
_entity.id
_entity.type
_entity.pdbx_description
1 polymer ?
#
loop_
_entity_poly.entity_id
_entity_poly.type
_entity_poly.pdbx_seq_one_letter_code
_entity_poly.pdbx_strand_id
1 'polypeptide(L)'
;MTGRHRSQSGSDLSSPHRHQPAQPSTLRQSHTPGSRPVSYVDDDGDDNDDNGNNNYLQDHNVPSLAARRASEATPLLISSTEPSAHPGECDHGTFSPRASTPMGARELESHIDGMQGSEDWKSWLKQRIRTKKMGQASELAQRAGVRDDPIMYLSYYVPCLIWMRKYKLSYLKGDVVAAITMASFYLPMALSLASNLAHVSPLNGLYSFVFNPLVYAILGSSSQMVVGPEAAGSLLVGSVVKSSIDAGGLDDNDLVHTQIAGVVAGIAGAMVLIAGLARLGFLDSVLSRPFLRGFISAIGFVIAVDQLIPELGLGILADEAGVGHSSSVEKIAFIVEHWEKVHRPTFAVAGISFLVIMFFREMKRRLEPRYPSVVFVPDRFIVVVASAMLCWYFEWDKNGVEVLGAVKSATGTLFAFRWPFTLSHMKHIRSAMSTSFLIALLGFFESSVAAKSLGNSSIPGMELSANREMIALGVANVVGSCFMSLPAFGGYGRSKVNKTTGGKTPMSSIALSLISLLSVLFLLPYFYFLPKPVLSSMISVVAYSLIEEAPHDIRFFVKIRGWTELGLMGIIFLSTIFYSLTLGMALGVGISLLMVIKHSTRPRIQILGRIPGTQLFENAEANPHGLEFVEGCLIVKIPEPLTFANTGELKSRLRRLELYGSPSAHPALPRIRSQDANRNIIFDIHGVTSIDGSGTQVLEEIVRSYRERDVRVFFSRMPGGKDHPVWRLMVSSGIVGLCGESHFVKDVEEALLMTEYEESIADARSTIT
;
A
#
# COMPACT_ATOMS: atom_id res chain seq x y z
N MET A 1 -71.57 27.19 -26.47
CA MET A 1 -70.35 26.88 -25.68
C MET A 1 -69.78 28.20 -25.19
N THR A 2 -70.12 28.81 -24.06
CA THR A 2 -70.82 28.37 -22.82
C THR A 2 -70.14 27.21 -22.10
N GLY A 3 -69.67 27.32 -20.84
CA GLY A 3 -69.53 28.51 -19.96
C GLY A 3 -69.62 28.16 -18.45
N ARG A 4 -69.27 29.11 -17.56
CA ARG A 4 -69.30 29.04 -16.06
C ARG A 4 -68.19 28.14 -15.46
N HIS A 5 -67.60 28.34 -14.26
CA HIS A 5 -67.57 29.41 -13.22
C HIS A 5 -66.37 29.08 -12.25
N ARG A 6 -65.93 29.85 -11.23
CA ARG A 6 -66.37 31.10 -10.56
C ARG A 6 -65.19 31.82 -9.82
N SER A 7 -65.45 33.07 -9.42
CA SER A 7 -65.05 33.87 -8.22
C SER A 7 -64.53 33.12 -6.95
N GLN A 8 -63.83 33.71 -5.95
CA GLN A 8 -63.34 35.07 -5.55
C GLN A 8 -62.42 34.91 -4.29
N SER A 9 -61.83 35.89 -3.56
CA SER A 9 -61.65 37.38 -3.59
C SER A 9 -60.64 37.84 -2.51
N GLY A 10 -59.98 39.00 -2.70
CA GLY A 10 -59.47 39.90 -1.63
C GLY A 10 -57.96 39.77 -1.35
N SER A 11 -57.09 40.78 -1.52
CA SER A 11 -57.02 42.17 -0.98
C SER A 11 -56.41 42.20 0.45
N ASP A 12 -55.60 43.18 0.88
CA ASP A 12 -55.42 44.58 0.44
C ASP A 12 -53.97 45.16 0.60
N LEU A 13 -53.85 46.46 0.25
CA LEU A 13 -52.80 47.48 0.46
C LEU A 13 -52.34 47.66 1.95
N SER A 14 -51.29 48.41 2.36
CA SER A 14 -50.14 49.10 1.71
C SER A 14 -49.14 49.72 2.74
N SER A 15 -47.85 49.83 2.37
CA SER A 15 -46.87 50.89 2.79
C SER A 15 -46.54 51.05 4.32
N PRO A 16 -45.84 52.11 4.82
CA PRO A 16 -44.39 52.01 5.06
C PRO A 16 -43.84 52.52 6.44
N HIS A 17 -42.50 52.53 6.56
CA HIS A 17 -41.62 53.32 7.47
C HIS A 17 -41.15 52.80 8.86
N ARG A 18 -39.80 52.80 8.99
CA ARG A 18 -38.94 53.35 10.09
C ARG A 18 -38.79 52.68 11.48
N HIS A 19 -37.50 52.54 11.82
CA HIS A 19 -36.82 52.70 13.13
C HIS A 19 -36.76 51.55 14.16
N GLN A 20 -35.72 51.65 14.99
CA GLN A 20 -35.24 50.76 16.06
C GLN A 20 -35.83 51.23 17.43
N PRO A 21 -35.36 50.77 18.62
CA PRO A 21 -34.56 49.58 19.00
C PRO A 21 -35.18 48.75 20.16
N ALA A 22 -34.62 47.57 20.49
CA ALA A 22 -34.60 47.03 21.87
C ALA A 22 -33.68 45.78 22.04
N GLN A 23 -32.83 45.81 23.06
CA GLN A 23 -32.46 44.67 23.91
C GLN A 23 -33.25 44.82 25.25
N PRO A 24 -33.36 43.85 26.19
CA PRO A 24 -32.39 42.77 26.50
C PRO A 24 -33.00 41.42 27.00
N SER A 25 -32.18 40.66 27.74
CA SER A 25 -32.52 39.56 28.69
C SER A 25 -32.65 38.13 28.10
N THR A 26 -31.75 37.21 28.50
CA THR A 26 -31.93 36.06 29.45
C THR A 26 -32.81 34.91 28.94
N LEU A 27 -32.51 33.61 29.06
CA LEU A 27 -31.43 32.81 29.70
C LEU A 27 -31.20 31.57 28.80
N ARG A 28 -30.13 30.76 28.87
CA ARG A 28 -29.74 29.89 30.02
C ARG A 28 -28.34 29.29 29.76
N GLN A 29 -27.62 28.93 30.82
CA GLN A 29 -26.23 28.42 30.74
C GLN A 29 -26.13 26.96 30.28
N SER A 30 -25.00 26.62 29.66
CA SER A 30 -24.40 25.28 29.69
C SER A 30 -22.91 25.42 30.00
N HIS A 31 -22.43 24.75 31.06
CA HIS A 31 -21.02 24.76 31.45
C HIS A 31 -20.24 23.69 30.69
N THR A 32 -19.06 24.04 30.17
CA THR A 32 -18.00 23.09 29.82
C THR A 32 -17.09 22.85 31.04
N PRO A 33 -16.71 21.59 31.36
CA PRO A 33 -15.76 21.32 32.44
C PRO A 33 -14.33 21.68 32.03
N GLY A 34 -13.55 22.26 32.95
CA GLY A 34 -12.12 22.49 32.75
C GLY A 34 -11.29 21.21 32.84
N SER A 35 -10.21 21.13 32.05
CA SER A 35 -9.23 20.05 32.12
C SER A 35 -8.39 20.12 33.40
N ARG A 36 -8.21 18.97 34.07
CA ARG A 36 -7.16 18.78 35.09
C ARG A 36 -5.91 18.18 34.45
N PRO A 37 -4.70 18.48 34.97
CA PRO A 37 -3.46 17.86 34.52
C PRO A 37 -3.41 16.37 34.94
N VAL A 38 -2.60 15.59 34.22
CA VAL A 38 -2.38 14.16 34.50
C VAL A 38 -1.34 14.00 35.61
N SER A 39 -1.71 13.34 36.69
CA SER A 39 -0.78 12.77 37.66
C SER A 39 -0.24 11.45 37.16
N TYR A 40 1.09 11.29 37.08
CA TYR A 40 1.69 9.97 37.14
C TYR A 40 1.79 9.53 38.61
N VAL A 41 1.63 8.23 38.81
CA VAL A 41 1.98 7.52 40.05
C VAL A 41 2.92 6.42 39.60
N ASP A 42 4.15 6.46 40.08
CA ASP A 42 5.04 5.29 40.12
C ASP A 42 4.89 4.62 41.50
N ASP A 43 5.23 3.33 41.56
CA ASP A 43 5.05 2.44 42.72
C ASP A 43 6.40 2.22 43.46
N ASP A 44 6.36 1.78 44.73
CA ASP A 44 7.48 1.86 45.68
C ASP A 44 8.75 1.03 45.33
N GLY A 45 9.93 1.46 45.83
CA GLY A 45 11.21 0.75 45.63
C GLY A 45 12.48 1.32 46.29
N ASP A 46 12.54 1.30 47.63
CA ASP A 46 13.73 1.37 48.53
C ASP A 46 14.64 2.63 48.68
N ASP A 47 14.97 2.86 49.96
CA ASP A 47 16.23 3.36 50.58
C ASP A 47 16.77 4.82 50.45
N ASN A 48 16.50 5.57 51.54
CA ASN A 48 17.45 6.27 52.44
C ASN A 48 18.05 7.67 52.15
N ASP A 49 18.22 8.38 53.28
CA ASP A 49 19.18 9.45 53.66
C ASP A 49 19.33 10.70 52.74
N ASP A 50 19.23 11.96 53.19
CA ASP A 50 19.21 12.61 54.51
C ASP A 50 19.17 14.16 54.26
N ASN A 51 18.89 14.97 55.30
CA ASN A 51 19.18 16.42 55.48
C ASN A 51 18.98 17.46 54.34
N GLY A 52 18.44 18.67 54.66
CA GLY A 52 18.49 19.75 53.63
C GLY A 52 17.93 21.17 53.87
N ASN A 53 17.23 21.47 54.96
CA ASN A 53 17.08 22.83 55.53
C ASN A 53 16.72 24.07 54.62
N ASN A 54 15.49 24.57 54.77
CA ASN A 54 15.16 26.00 55.01
C ASN A 54 15.30 27.15 53.96
N ASN A 55 14.17 27.89 53.84
CA ASN A 55 14.02 29.35 54.02
C ASN A 55 14.05 30.39 52.86
N TYR A 56 12.82 30.82 52.50
CA TYR A 56 12.28 32.20 52.58
C TYR A 56 12.67 33.35 51.60
N LEU A 57 11.67 34.25 51.45
CA LEU A 57 11.66 35.62 50.90
C LEU A 57 11.74 35.72 49.34
N GLN A 58 10.87 36.41 48.57
CA GLN A 58 9.98 37.59 48.76
C GLN A 58 10.77 38.91 48.84
N ASP A 59 10.69 39.88 47.90
CA ASP A 59 9.47 40.53 47.40
C ASP A 59 9.60 41.33 46.06
N HIS A 60 8.48 41.90 45.60
CA HIS A 60 8.28 43.06 44.68
C HIS A 60 9.38 43.57 43.70
N ASN A 61 9.08 43.59 42.38
CA ASN A 61 8.55 44.80 41.70
C ASN A 61 8.21 44.63 40.19
N VAL A 62 7.46 45.62 39.65
CA VAL A 62 6.89 45.77 38.29
C VAL A 62 7.18 47.25 37.89
N PRO A 63 7.41 47.72 36.62
CA PRO A 63 6.65 47.31 35.43
C PRO A 63 7.28 47.39 34.01
N SER A 64 6.44 47.01 33.04
CA SER A 64 6.24 47.64 31.70
C SER A 64 6.87 47.06 30.41
N LEU A 65 5.95 46.69 29.50
CA LEU A 65 5.90 47.01 28.07
C LEU A 65 7.14 46.81 27.16
N ALA A 66 7.14 45.71 26.41
CA ALA A 66 7.48 45.72 24.98
C ALA A 66 6.73 44.59 24.24
N ALA A 67 6.13 44.87 23.08
CA ALA A 67 5.34 43.88 22.34
C ALA A 67 6.23 42.94 21.50
N ARG A 68 6.04 41.62 21.63
CA ARG A 68 6.62 40.65 20.68
C ARG A 68 5.67 40.45 19.51
N ARG A 69 6.15 40.74 18.28
CA ARG A 69 5.53 40.23 17.05
C ARG A 69 5.60 38.70 17.06
N ALA A 70 4.47 38.02 16.93
CA ALA A 70 4.44 36.59 16.68
C ALA A 70 4.52 36.33 15.17
N SER A 71 5.57 35.66 14.73
CA SER A 71 5.68 35.08 13.38
C SER A 71 5.46 33.57 13.48
N GLU A 72 4.55 33.02 12.67
CA GLU A 72 4.29 31.58 12.63
C GLU A 72 5.44 30.80 11.96
N ALA A 73 6.52 30.60 12.70
CA ALA A 73 7.58 29.65 12.39
C ALA A 73 7.45 28.44 13.32
N THR A 74 7.25 27.25 12.76
CA THR A 74 7.10 26.00 13.52
C THR A 74 8.36 25.75 14.37
N PRO A 75 8.27 25.67 15.71
CA PRO A 75 9.43 25.47 16.56
C PRO A 75 9.89 24.01 16.52
N LEU A 76 10.85 23.70 15.64
CA LEU A 76 11.63 22.48 15.71
C LEU A 76 12.93 22.73 16.48
N LEU A 77 13.18 21.86 17.48
CA LEU A 77 14.29 21.87 18.44
C LEU A 77 14.21 22.96 19.53
N ILE A 78 13.95 22.49 20.75
CA ILE A 78 14.27 23.18 22.02
C ILE A 78 15.49 22.48 22.64
N SER A 79 16.25 23.22 23.43
CA SER A 79 17.67 23.01 23.77
C SER A 79 18.00 21.96 24.83
N SER A 80 19.16 21.31 24.66
CA SER A 80 20.14 20.97 25.72
C SER A 80 21.47 20.59 25.02
N THR A 81 22.69 20.92 25.47
CA THR A 81 23.21 21.70 26.61
C THR A 81 24.39 22.58 26.12
N GLU A 82 24.83 23.58 26.90
CA GLU A 82 26.19 24.13 26.75
C GLU A 82 27.24 23.13 27.28
N PRO A 83 28.52 23.24 26.89
CA PRO A 83 29.43 23.93 27.81
C PRO A 83 30.56 24.77 27.18
N SER A 84 31.11 25.67 28.01
CA SER A 84 32.46 26.27 27.94
C SER A 84 32.86 27.10 26.70
N ALA A 85 33.09 28.39 26.92
CA ALA A 85 33.81 29.24 25.99
C ALA A 85 35.31 28.86 25.91
N HIS A 86 35.90 29.05 24.73
CA HIS A 86 37.35 28.92 24.52
C HIS A 86 37.93 30.32 24.24
N PRO A 87 39.00 30.76 24.93
CA PRO A 87 39.63 32.04 24.62
C PRO A 87 40.42 31.96 23.30
N GLY A 88 40.30 33.00 22.49
CA GLY A 88 40.94 33.14 21.18
C GLY A 88 40.40 34.39 20.47
N GLU A 89 41.23 35.04 19.67
CA GLU A 89 40.91 36.37 19.11
C GLU A 89 39.86 36.30 18.00
N CYS A 90 38.85 37.15 18.08
CA CYS A 90 37.94 37.44 16.98
C CYS A 90 38.59 38.49 16.06
N ASP A 91 38.74 38.17 14.78
CA ASP A 91 39.04 39.18 13.75
C ASP A 91 38.00 39.10 12.61
N HIS A 92 37.72 40.23 11.98
CA HIS A 92 36.46 40.49 11.28
C HIS A 92 36.60 40.46 9.75
N GLY A 93 36.44 39.27 9.16
CA GLY A 93 36.60 39.04 7.71
C GLY A 93 35.31 39.01 6.89
N THR A 94 34.80 40.17 6.46
CA THR A 94 33.71 40.23 5.46
C THR A 94 34.23 39.86 4.07
N PHE A 95 33.97 38.65 3.55
CA PHE A 95 33.76 38.38 2.11
C PHE A 95 33.33 36.93 1.85
N SER A 96 32.49 36.72 0.82
CA SER A 96 32.05 35.39 0.38
C SER A 96 32.86 34.89 -0.82
N PRO A 97 33.40 33.66 -0.80
CA PRO A 97 34.00 33.05 -1.98
C PRO A 97 32.91 32.52 -2.93
N ARG A 98 32.76 33.15 -4.09
CA ARG A 98 31.98 32.58 -5.21
C ARG A 98 32.66 31.34 -5.77
N ALA A 99 31.86 30.41 -6.29
CA ALA A 99 32.38 29.25 -7.02
C ALA A 99 33.04 29.65 -8.35
N SER A 100 34.21 29.07 -8.65
CA SER A 100 34.90 29.19 -9.93
C SER A 100 34.56 28.01 -10.86
N THR A 101 33.94 28.30 -12.01
CA THR A 101 33.78 27.35 -13.12
C THR A 101 35.09 27.13 -13.89
N PRO A 102 35.21 26.05 -14.69
CA PRO A 102 36.51 25.54 -15.12
C PRO A 102 37.08 26.20 -16.37
N MET A 103 38.41 26.21 -16.47
CA MET A 103 39.17 26.12 -17.72
C MET A 103 39.91 24.78 -17.73
N GLY A 104 40.32 24.28 -18.91
CA GLY A 104 40.81 22.90 -19.03
C GLY A 104 41.91 22.67 -20.06
N ALA A 105 42.22 21.39 -20.23
CA ALA A 105 43.03 20.80 -21.30
C ALA A 105 44.47 21.33 -21.48
N ARG A 106 45.40 20.73 -20.71
CA ARG A 106 46.43 19.82 -21.26
C ARG A 106 47.32 19.24 -20.16
N GLU A 107 47.35 17.91 -20.05
CA GLU A 107 48.55 17.12 -20.35
C GLU A 107 48.19 15.63 -20.42
N LEU A 108 48.97 14.87 -21.19
CA LEU A 108 48.81 13.44 -21.44
C LEU A 108 50.18 12.86 -21.76
N GLU A 109 50.81 12.18 -20.78
CA GLU A 109 51.54 10.90 -20.92
C GLU A 109 52.27 10.53 -19.61
N SER A 110 52.77 9.28 -19.53
CA SER A 110 53.58 8.69 -18.43
C SER A 110 53.04 8.88 -16.99
N HIS A 111 52.47 7.86 -16.35
CA HIS A 111 53.20 6.61 -16.07
C HIS A 111 52.29 5.37 -16.03
N ILE A 112 52.77 4.30 -16.67
CA ILE A 112 52.46 2.93 -16.29
C ILE A 112 53.55 2.51 -15.32
N ASP A 113 53.21 2.19 -14.06
CA ASP A 113 53.89 1.15 -13.30
C ASP A 113 53.10 0.74 -12.03
N GLY A 114 53.43 -0.42 -11.45
CA GLY A 114 53.09 -0.74 -10.06
C GLY A 114 51.70 -1.33 -9.76
N MET A 115 51.33 -2.46 -10.37
CA MET A 115 50.26 -3.30 -9.80
C MET A 115 50.70 -3.95 -8.48
N GLN A 116 50.25 -3.42 -7.34
CA GLN A 116 50.16 -4.14 -6.07
C GLN A 116 48.72 -4.12 -5.54
N GLY A 117 48.21 -5.27 -5.10
CA GLY A 117 46.76 -5.51 -5.00
C GLY A 117 46.15 -5.54 -3.61
N SER A 118 44.93 -6.09 -3.53
CA SER A 118 44.10 -6.36 -2.34
C SER A 118 43.15 -5.25 -1.86
N GLU A 119 43.59 -3.99 -1.70
CA GLU A 119 42.73 -2.94 -1.10
C GLU A 119 41.74 -2.29 -2.09
N ASP A 120 42.15 -2.03 -3.33
CA ASP A 120 41.43 -1.10 -4.22
C ASP A 120 40.09 -1.58 -4.78
N TRP A 121 39.80 -2.88 -4.78
CA TRP A 121 38.46 -3.34 -5.20
C TRP A 121 37.37 -2.81 -4.24
N LYS A 122 37.72 -2.62 -2.96
CA LYS A 122 36.84 -2.05 -1.93
C LYS A 122 36.63 -0.56 -2.15
N SER A 123 37.70 0.19 -2.46
CA SER A 123 37.64 1.64 -2.72
C SER A 123 36.75 1.91 -3.94
N TRP A 124 37.00 1.19 -5.05
CA TRP A 124 36.25 1.23 -6.29
C TRP A 124 34.76 0.92 -6.10
N LEU A 125 34.42 -0.13 -5.35
CA LEU A 125 33.02 -0.48 -5.07
C LEU A 125 32.33 0.62 -4.23
N LYS A 126 33.01 1.13 -3.20
CA LYS A 126 32.51 2.18 -2.30
C LYS A 126 32.26 3.50 -3.04
N GLN A 127 33.12 3.82 -4.01
CA GLN A 127 32.98 5.00 -4.87
C GLN A 127 31.85 4.84 -5.89
N ARG A 128 31.69 3.65 -6.49
CA ARG A 128 30.65 3.37 -7.51
C ARG A 128 29.23 3.24 -6.94
N ILE A 129 29.10 2.91 -5.65
CA ILE A 129 27.80 2.87 -4.94
C ILE A 129 27.33 4.27 -4.51
N ARG A 130 28.24 5.22 -4.20
CA ARG A 130 27.91 6.55 -3.67
C ARG A 130 27.30 7.49 -4.73
N THR A 131 25.97 7.63 -4.69
CA THR A 131 25.25 8.67 -5.47
C THR A 131 25.28 10.03 -4.78
N LYS A 132 25.02 11.13 -5.51
CA LYS A 132 25.04 12.50 -4.96
C LYS A 132 24.09 12.71 -3.77
N LYS A 133 22.98 11.96 -3.68
CA LYS A 133 22.07 11.96 -2.51
C LYS A 133 22.67 11.30 -1.26
N MET A 134 23.61 10.37 -1.41
CA MET A 134 24.30 9.73 -0.29
C MET A 134 25.33 10.66 0.38
N GLY A 135 25.74 11.76 -0.27
CA GLY A 135 26.56 12.79 0.37
C GLY A 135 25.86 13.38 1.59
N GLN A 136 24.65 13.92 1.41
CA GLN A 136 23.84 14.47 2.50
C GLN A 136 23.46 13.40 3.55
N ALA A 137 23.16 12.17 3.13
CA ALA A 137 22.84 11.09 4.06
C ALA A 137 24.05 10.67 4.91
N SER A 138 25.25 10.58 4.32
CA SER A 138 26.51 10.32 5.03
C SER A 138 26.88 11.47 5.95
N GLU A 139 26.62 12.72 5.55
CA GLU A 139 26.87 13.91 6.38
C GLU A 139 25.93 13.93 7.60
N LEU A 140 24.64 13.62 7.42
CA LEU A 140 23.68 13.47 8.51
C LEU A 140 24.05 12.31 9.45
N ALA A 141 24.45 11.15 8.92
CA ALA A 141 24.93 10.03 9.72
C ALA A 141 26.17 10.41 10.54
N GLN A 142 27.14 11.10 9.92
CA GLN A 142 28.36 11.58 10.59
C GLN A 142 28.06 12.63 11.67
N ARG A 143 27.15 13.58 11.42
CA ARG A 143 26.64 14.53 12.42
C ARG A 143 25.93 13.83 13.60
N ALA A 144 25.30 12.68 13.36
CA ALA A 144 24.68 11.84 14.37
C ALA A 144 25.62 10.80 15.02
N GLY A 145 26.93 10.82 14.72
CA GLY A 145 27.91 9.86 15.24
C GLY A 145 27.79 8.43 14.68
N VAL A 146 26.92 8.20 13.69
CA VAL A 146 26.68 6.89 13.08
C VAL A 146 27.70 6.62 11.97
N ARG A 147 28.35 5.45 12.00
CA ARG A 147 29.32 5.05 10.98
C ARG A 147 28.61 4.65 9.67
N ASP A 148 29.05 5.23 8.55
CA ASP A 148 28.55 4.95 7.20
C ASP A 148 29.10 3.62 6.65
N ASP A 149 28.71 2.51 7.28
CA ASP A 149 29.17 1.18 6.93
C ASP A 149 28.41 0.62 5.71
N PRO A 150 29.10 0.03 4.70
CA PRO A 150 28.43 -0.54 3.52
C PRO A 150 27.50 -1.72 3.86
N ILE A 151 27.72 -2.36 5.02
CA ILE A 151 26.85 -3.41 5.57
C ILE A 151 25.46 -2.85 5.92
N MET A 152 25.36 -1.58 6.32
CA MET A 152 24.07 -0.93 6.59
C MET A 152 23.23 -0.86 5.31
N TYR A 153 23.81 -0.39 4.20
CA TYR A 153 23.14 -0.37 2.90
C TYR A 153 22.81 -1.79 2.38
N LEU A 154 23.72 -2.76 2.54
CA LEU A 154 23.44 -4.14 2.13
C LEU A 154 22.28 -4.76 2.95
N SER A 155 22.16 -4.43 4.24
CA SER A 155 21.09 -4.95 5.10
C SER A 155 19.68 -4.48 4.69
N TYR A 156 19.56 -3.32 4.03
CA TYR A 156 18.29 -2.87 3.46
C TYR A 156 17.81 -3.77 2.31
N TYR A 157 18.74 -4.27 1.49
CA TYR A 157 18.47 -5.14 0.34
C TYR A 157 18.46 -6.64 0.67
N VAL A 158 19.13 -7.05 1.74
CA VAL A 158 19.15 -8.45 2.23
C VAL A 158 18.66 -8.46 3.69
N PRO A 159 17.33 -8.51 3.92
CA PRO A 159 16.74 -8.39 5.25
C PRO A 159 17.18 -9.48 6.25
N CYS A 160 17.69 -10.62 5.75
CA CYS A 160 18.38 -11.64 6.56
C CYS A 160 19.43 -11.03 7.52
N LEU A 161 20.21 -10.05 7.04
CA LEU A 161 21.25 -9.39 7.83
C LEU A 161 20.69 -8.53 8.98
N ILE A 162 19.44 -8.09 8.88
CA ILE A 162 18.73 -7.38 9.96
C ILE A 162 18.15 -8.38 10.96
N TRP A 163 17.39 -9.37 10.48
CA TRP A 163 16.62 -10.23 11.38
C TRP A 163 17.48 -11.26 12.13
N MET A 164 18.49 -11.85 11.50
CA MET A 164 19.38 -12.80 12.18
C MET A 164 20.12 -12.16 13.36
N ARG A 165 20.61 -10.93 13.19
CA ARG A 165 21.31 -10.17 14.24
C ARG A 165 20.41 -9.75 15.41
N LYS A 166 19.09 -9.73 15.20
CA LYS A 166 18.07 -9.40 16.23
C LYS A 166 17.30 -10.64 16.70
N TYR A 167 17.74 -11.85 16.31
CA TYR A 167 17.08 -13.09 16.67
C TYR A 167 17.27 -13.41 18.15
N LYS A 168 16.21 -13.87 18.81
CA LYS A 168 16.24 -14.35 20.19
C LYS A 168 15.85 -15.82 20.19
N LEU A 169 16.61 -16.67 20.88
CA LEU A 169 16.33 -18.11 20.99
C LEU A 169 14.93 -18.41 21.58
N SER A 170 14.35 -17.48 22.34
CA SER A 170 12.96 -17.55 22.82
C SER A 170 11.91 -17.53 21.69
N TYR A 171 12.25 -17.09 20.48
CA TYR A 171 11.35 -17.12 19.31
C TYR A 171 11.35 -18.49 18.61
N LEU A 172 12.44 -19.28 18.72
CA LEU A 172 12.55 -20.62 18.12
C LEU A 172 11.40 -21.54 18.57
N LYS A 173 11.00 -21.39 19.84
CA LYS A 173 9.68 -21.72 20.41
C LYS A 173 8.54 -21.71 19.37
N GLY A 174 8.14 -20.50 18.99
CA GLY A 174 7.00 -20.26 18.12
C GLY A 174 7.30 -20.54 16.65
N ASP A 175 8.49 -20.19 16.17
CA ASP A 175 8.87 -20.37 14.77
C ASP A 175 8.85 -21.86 14.36
N VAL A 176 9.30 -22.78 15.22
CA VAL A 176 9.28 -24.24 14.95
C VAL A 176 7.88 -24.83 15.11
N VAL A 177 7.14 -24.50 16.16
CA VAL A 177 5.76 -25.00 16.36
C VAL A 177 4.84 -24.52 15.23
N ALA A 178 4.99 -23.27 14.79
CA ALA A 178 4.29 -22.75 13.64
C ALA A 178 4.70 -23.51 12.37
N ALA A 179 6.01 -23.70 12.10
CA ALA A 179 6.47 -24.46 10.92
C ALA A 179 5.91 -25.90 10.86
N ILE A 180 5.90 -26.64 11.97
CA ILE A 180 5.30 -27.99 12.06
C ILE A 180 3.79 -27.91 11.77
N THR A 181 3.12 -26.92 12.35
CA THR A 181 1.68 -26.68 12.15
C THR A 181 1.34 -26.31 10.71
N MET A 182 2.20 -25.52 10.03
CA MET A 182 2.04 -25.21 8.61
C MET A 182 2.25 -26.45 7.75
N ALA A 183 3.32 -27.21 8.01
CA ALA A 183 3.67 -28.40 7.24
C ALA A 183 2.57 -29.47 7.25
N SER A 184 1.87 -29.65 8.38
CA SER A 184 0.91 -30.74 8.57
C SER A 184 -0.24 -30.75 7.57
N PHE A 185 -0.66 -29.59 7.05
CA PHE A 185 -1.76 -29.50 6.10
C PHE A 185 -1.39 -28.84 4.77
N TYR A 186 -0.35 -27.99 4.71
CA TYR A 186 0.09 -27.43 3.44
C TYR A 186 0.95 -28.37 2.57
N LEU A 187 1.65 -29.35 3.14
CA LEU A 187 2.37 -30.35 2.33
C LEU A 187 1.40 -31.34 1.63
N PRO A 188 0.37 -31.89 2.32
CA PRO A 188 -0.71 -32.64 1.66
C PRO A 188 -1.47 -31.81 0.62
N MET A 189 -1.74 -30.53 0.91
CA MET A 189 -2.36 -29.62 -0.06
C MET A 189 -1.48 -29.42 -1.30
N ALA A 190 -0.17 -29.19 -1.14
CA ALA A 190 0.74 -29.00 -2.27
C ALA A 190 0.83 -30.22 -3.19
N LEU A 191 0.78 -31.43 -2.62
CA LEU A 191 0.69 -32.68 -3.37
C LEU A 191 -0.60 -32.71 -4.21
N SER A 192 -1.75 -32.41 -3.61
CA SER A 192 -3.05 -32.39 -4.30
C SER A 192 -3.17 -31.28 -5.35
N LEU A 193 -2.56 -30.12 -5.13
CA LEU A 193 -2.52 -29.02 -6.10
C LEU A 193 -1.70 -29.39 -7.34
N ALA A 194 -0.56 -30.08 -7.13
CA ALA A 194 0.30 -30.54 -8.21
C ALA A 194 -0.37 -31.61 -9.09
N SER A 195 -0.98 -32.64 -8.48
CA SER A 195 -1.65 -33.70 -9.24
C SER A 195 -2.95 -33.25 -9.90
N ASN A 196 -3.85 -32.61 -9.13
CA ASN A 196 -5.24 -32.45 -9.57
C ASN A 196 -5.44 -31.18 -10.40
N LEU A 197 -4.77 -30.08 -10.06
CA LEU A 197 -4.97 -28.77 -10.72
C LEU A 197 -3.87 -28.44 -11.73
N ALA A 198 -2.62 -28.82 -11.46
CA ALA A 198 -1.50 -28.56 -12.38
C ALA A 198 -1.19 -29.72 -13.33
N HIS A 199 -1.76 -30.91 -13.12
CA HIS A 199 -1.49 -32.14 -13.88
C HIS A 199 0.00 -32.49 -14.00
N VAL A 200 0.75 -32.30 -12.92
CA VAL A 200 2.19 -32.62 -12.81
C VAL A 200 2.47 -33.57 -11.66
N SER A 201 3.70 -34.12 -11.62
CA SER A 201 4.14 -34.98 -10.51
C SER A 201 3.95 -34.27 -9.15
N PRO A 202 3.37 -34.94 -8.13
CA PRO A 202 3.07 -34.32 -6.83
C PRO A 202 4.29 -33.67 -6.15
N LEU A 203 5.50 -34.21 -6.41
CA LEU A 203 6.76 -33.69 -5.87
C LEU A 203 7.02 -32.23 -6.24
N ASN A 204 6.54 -31.76 -7.38
CA ASN A 204 6.72 -30.36 -7.84
C ASN A 204 6.00 -29.36 -6.92
N GLY A 205 4.91 -29.81 -6.27
CA GLY A 205 4.25 -29.09 -5.20
C GLY A 205 5.13 -28.99 -3.95
N LEU A 206 5.69 -30.12 -3.49
CA LEU A 206 6.59 -30.12 -2.32
C LEU A 206 7.89 -29.35 -2.55
N TYR A 207 8.50 -29.44 -3.74
CA TYR A 207 9.68 -28.66 -4.10
C TYR A 207 9.45 -27.15 -3.97
N SER A 208 8.23 -26.66 -4.23
CA SER A 208 7.90 -25.24 -4.04
C SER A 208 7.95 -24.82 -2.55
N PHE A 209 7.66 -25.73 -1.61
CA PHE A 209 7.84 -25.50 -0.18
C PHE A 209 9.28 -25.77 0.32
N VAL A 210 10.08 -26.55 -0.40
CA VAL A 210 11.53 -26.69 -0.11
C VAL A 210 12.27 -25.40 -0.45
N PHE A 211 12.15 -24.89 -1.67
CA PHE A 211 12.99 -23.79 -2.16
C PHE A 211 12.44 -22.39 -1.86
N ASN A 212 11.14 -22.17 -2.05
CA ASN A 212 10.61 -20.81 -2.12
C ASN A 212 10.47 -20.13 -0.73
N PRO A 213 10.07 -20.84 0.36
CA PRO A 213 10.18 -20.33 1.73
C PRO A 213 11.61 -20.01 2.17
N LEU A 214 12.59 -20.80 1.73
CA LEU A 214 14.00 -20.63 2.10
C LEU A 214 14.59 -19.36 1.46
N VAL A 215 14.39 -19.18 0.16
CA VAL A 215 14.81 -17.97 -0.56
C VAL A 215 14.07 -16.73 -0.05
N TYR A 216 12.77 -16.86 0.21
CA TYR A 216 11.99 -15.76 0.78
C TYR A 216 12.48 -15.36 2.19
N ALA A 217 12.89 -16.30 3.04
CA ALA A 217 13.39 -15.98 4.37
C ALA A 217 14.69 -15.14 4.37
N ILE A 218 15.43 -15.15 3.25
CA ILE A 218 16.66 -14.36 3.07
C ILE A 218 16.35 -12.96 2.53
N LEU A 219 15.40 -12.83 1.60
CA LEU A 219 15.16 -11.61 0.82
C LEU A 219 13.87 -10.85 1.18
N GLY A 220 12.89 -11.51 1.80
CA GLY A 220 11.57 -10.96 2.13
C GLY A 220 11.59 -9.92 3.25
N SER A 221 10.70 -8.94 3.15
CA SER A 221 10.55 -7.86 4.15
C SER A 221 9.41 -8.10 5.14
N SER A 222 8.44 -8.96 4.84
CA SER A 222 7.41 -9.39 5.80
C SER A 222 7.90 -10.53 6.70
N SER A 223 8.05 -10.29 8.00
CA SER A 223 8.68 -11.24 8.92
C SER A 223 7.85 -12.49 9.27
N GLN A 224 6.59 -12.57 8.84
CA GLN A 224 5.65 -13.66 9.16
C GLN A 224 5.02 -14.32 7.93
N MET A 225 5.36 -13.86 6.71
CA MET A 225 4.77 -14.37 5.47
C MET A 225 5.35 -15.74 5.09
N VAL A 226 4.45 -16.65 4.71
CA VAL A 226 4.79 -18.00 4.23
C VAL A 226 4.61 -18.06 2.73
N VAL A 227 5.69 -18.35 1.99
CA VAL A 227 5.66 -18.62 0.54
C VAL A 227 5.38 -20.12 0.30
N GLY A 228 4.94 -20.49 -0.90
CA GLY A 228 4.39 -21.82 -1.23
C GLY A 228 3.35 -21.72 -2.35
N PRO A 229 2.88 -22.85 -2.90
CA PRO A 229 1.99 -22.90 -4.06
C PRO A 229 0.57 -22.48 -3.67
N GLU A 230 -0.24 -22.17 -4.68
CA GLU A 230 -1.59 -21.61 -4.53
C GLU A 230 -2.51 -22.20 -5.62
N ALA A 231 -3.82 -22.27 -5.35
CA ALA A 231 -4.76 -23.04 -6.17
C ALA A 231 -4.96 -22.45 -7.57
N ALA A 232 -5.23 -21.15 -7.68
CA ALA A 232 -5.40 -20.48 -8.97
C ALA A 232 -4.09 -20.49 -9.77
N GLY A 233 -2.94 -20.26 -9.12
CA GLY A 233 -1.62 -20.43 -9.74
C GLY A 233 -1.36 -21.85 -10.29
N SER A 234 -1.79 -22.88 -9.57
CA SER A 234 -1.63 -24.29 -9.98
C SER A 234 -2.55 -24.65 -11.14
N LEU A 235 -3.81 -24.21 -11.12
CA LEU A 235 -4.77 -24.38 -12.22
C LEU A 235 -4.28 -23.69 -13.51
N LEU A 236 -3.72 -22.49 -13.39
CA LEU A 236 -3.17 -21.76 -14.53
C LEU A 236 -1.88 -22.40 -15.08
N VAL A 237 -1.17 -23.22 -14.30
CA VAL A 237 -0.13 -24.13 -14.83
C VAL A 237 -0.78 -25.29 -15.59
N GLY A 238 -1.78 -25.95 -15.02
CA GLY A 238 -2.45 -27.11 -15.63
C GLY A 238 -3.10 -26.80 -16.98
N SER A 239 -3.67 -25.61 -17.15
CA SER A 239 -4.22 -25.18 -18.45
C SER A 239 -3.13 -24.98 -19.52
N VAL A 240 -1.94 -24.49 -19.15
CA VAL A 240 -0.79 -24.36 -20.06
C VAL A 240 -0.17 -25.72 -20.37
N VAL A 241 -0.12 -26.65 -19.40
CA VAL A 241 0.27 -28.04 -19.60
C VAL A 241 -0.67 -28.68 -20.63
N LYS A 242 -1.98 -28.67 -20.38
CA LYS A 242 -2.99 -29.23 -21.28
C LYS A 242 -2.92 -28.62 -22.69
N SER A 243 -2.94 -27.29 -22.82
CA SER A 243 -2.87 -26.64 -24.13
C SER A 243 -1.55 -26.87 -24.87
N SER A 244 -0.47 -27.25 -24.16
CA SER A 244 0.81 -27.59 -24.77
C SER A 244 0.86 -29.01 -25.32
N ILE A 245 0.08 -29.93 -24.74
CA ILE A 245 -0.10 -31.31 -25.20
C ILE A 245 -1.07 -31.29 -26.40
N ASP A 246 -2.23 -30.63 -26.24
CA ASP A 246 -3.24 -30.48 -27.30
C ASP A 246 -2.67 -29.86 -28.59
N ALA A 247 -1.69 -28.95 -28.45
CA ALA A 247 -1.03 -28.26 -29.57
C ALA A 247 0.19 -29.01 -30.16
N GLY A 248 0.56 -30.17 -29.62
CA GLY A 248 1.74 -30.91 -30.07
C GLY A 248 1.75 -32.34 -29.54
N GLY A 249 1.33 -33.29 -30.39
CA GLY A 249 1.27 -34.73 -30.10
C GLY A 249 2.65 -35.37 -29.86
N LEU A 250 3.21 -35.09 -28.70
CA LEU A 250 4.33 -35.76 -28.07
C LEU A 250 3.79 -36.77 -27.05
N ASP A 251 4.58 -37.79 -26.73
CA ASP A 251 4.17 -38.83 -25.78
C ASP A 251 3.83 -38.23 -24.39
N ASP A 252 2.62 -38.52 -23.90
CA ASP A 252 2.12 -38.14 -22.58
C ASP A 252 3.08 -38.65 -21.48
N ASN A 253 3.76 -37.71 -20.82
CA ASN A 253 4.87 -37.99 -19.89
C ASN A 253 4.94 -36.94 -18.79
N ASP A 254 4.88 -37.40 -17.52
CA ASP A 254 5.06 -36.58 -16.30
C ASP A 254 6.27 -35.62 -16.37
N LEU A 255 7.35 -36.03 -17.05
CA LEU A 255 8.57 -35.25 -17.23
C LEU A 255 8.35 -33.99 -18.10
N VAL A 256 7.52 -34.08 -19.13
CA VAL A 256 7.18 -32.95 -20.02
C VAL A 256 6.29 -31.96 -19.26
N HIS A 257 5.29 -32.46 -18.54
CA HIS A 257 4.36 -31.62 -17.77
C HIS A 257 5.11 -30.88 -16.65
N THR A 258 5.99 -31.59 -15.95
CA THR A 258 6.94 -31.05 -14.95
C THR A 258 7.83 -29.95 -15.55
N GLN A 259 8.33 -30.13 -16.77
CA GLN A 259 9.13 -29.11 -17.45
C GLN A 259 8.30 -27.87 -17.84
N ILE A 260 7.07 -28.05 -18.34
CA ILE A 260 6.17 -26.94 -18.67
C ILE A 260 5.83 -26.13 -17.39
N ALA A 261 5.55 -26.79 -16.27
CA ALA A 261 5.34 -26.12 -14.99
C ALA A 261 6.56 -25.31 -14.53
N GLY A 262 7.76 -25.87 -14.66
CA GLY A 262 9.02 -25.16 -14.41
C GLY A 262 9.20 -23.93 -15.30
N VAL A 263 8.89 -24.03 -16.60
CA VAL A 263 8.91 -22.90 -17.54
C VAL A 263 7.93 -21.80 -17.11
N VAL A 264 6.69 -22.15 -16.78
CA VAL A 264 5.65 -21.19 -16.34
C VAL A 264 6.06 -20.50 -15.03
N ALA A 265 6.54 -21.25 -14.04
CA ALA A 265 7.03 -20.71 -12.77
C ALA A 265 8.24 -19.79 -12.97
N GLY A 266 9.16 -20.16 -13.86
CA GLY A 266 10.34 -19.35 -14.19
C GLY A 266 9.98 -18.05 -14.89
N ILE A 267 9.09 -18.08 -15.89
CA ILE A 267 8.60 -16.89 -16.58
C ILE A 267 7.83 -15.96 -15.63
N ALA A 268 6.94 -16.52 -14.80
CA ALA A 268 6.20 -15.72 -13.81
C ALA A 268 7.13 -15.06 -12.79
N GLY A 269 8.09 -15.82 -12.25
CA GLY A 269 9.13 -15.32 -11.34
C GLY A 269 10.00 -14.23 -11.98
N ALA A 270 10.43 -14.43 -13.22
CA ALA A 270 11.20 -13.44 -13.98
C ALA A 270 10.40 -12.15 -14.21
N MET A 271 9.10 -12.22 -14.51
CA MET A 271 8.26 -11.03 -14.65
C MET A 271 8.10 -10.25 -13.33
N VAL A 272 7.85 -10.92 -12.20
CA VAL A 272 7.78 -10.23 -10.90
C VAL A 272 9.15 -9.64 -10.51
N LEU A 273 10.25 -10.34 -10.80
CA LEU A 273 11.61 -9.85 -10.58
C LEU A 273 11.92 -8.59 -11.42
N ILE A 274 11.64 -8.62 -12.72
CA ILE A 274 11.81 -7.48 -13.63
C ILE A 274 10.96 -6.29 -13.16
N ALA A 275 9.70 -6.53 -12.78
CA ALA A 275 8.82 -5.48 -12.27
C ALA A 275 9.32 -4.88 -10.94
N GLY A 276 9.90 -5.69 -10.04
CA GLY A 276 10.55 -5.22 -8.82
C GLY A 276 11.81 -4.40 -9.08
N LEU A 277 12.66 -4.82 -10.02
CA LEU A 277 13.85 -4.08 -10.47
C LEU A 277 13.48 -2.74 -11.15
N ALA A 278 12.41 -2.74 -11.96
CA ALA A 278 11.80 -1.55 -12.54
C ALA A 278 11.02 -0.68 -11.55
N ARG A 279 10.98 -1.07 -10.26
CA ARG A 279 10.35 -0.36 -9.13
C ARG A 279 8.83 -0.17 -9.27
N LEU A 280 8.15 -1.10 -9.95
CA LEU A 280 6.70 -1.08 -10.18
C LEU A 280 5.87 -1.39 -8.91
N GLY A 281 6.52 -1.61 -7.76
CA GLY A 281 5.84 -1.79 -6.47
C GLY A 281 5.04 -0.58 -5.98
N PHE A 282 5.06 0.55 -6.69
CA PHE A 282 4.05 1.61 -6.48
C PHE A 282 2.61 1.09 -6.75
N LEU A 283 2.44 0.06 -7.58
CA LEU A 283 1.15 -0.59 -7.82
C LEU A 283 0.50 -1.15 -6.55
N ASP A 284 1.30 -1.47 -5.52
CA ASP A 284 0.77 -1.86 -4.21
C ASP A 284 -0.03 -0.71 -3.54
N SER A 285 0.29 0.56 -3.80
CA SER A 285 -0.45 1.70 -3.23
C SER A 285 -1.91 1.77 -3.69
N VAL A 286 -2.26 1.08 -4.78
CA VAL A 286 -3.64 0.91 -5.28
C VAL A 286 -4.47 0.00 -4.35
N LEU A 287 -3.83 -0.88 -3.58
CA LEU A 287 -4.48 -1.82 -2.67
C LEU A 287 -4.92 -1.10 -1.37
N SER A 288 -6.06 -0.42 -1.48
CA SER A 288 -6.73 0.31 -0.39
C SER A 288 -7.30 -0.63 0.69
N ARG A 289 -7.52 -0.13 1.92
CA ARG A 289 -8.12 -0.95 3.00
C ARG A 289 -9.48 -1.57 2.62
N PRO A 290 -10.42 -0.87 1.95
CA PRO A 290 -11.66 -1.48 1.46
C PRO A 290 -11.43 -2.56 0.39
N PHE A 291 -10.46 -2.37 -0.51
CA PHE A 291 -10.05 -3.40 -1.48
C PHE A 291 -9.58 -4.67 -0.75
N LEU A 292 -8.62 -4.52 0.16
CA LEU A 292 -8.06 -5.65 0.93
C LEU A 292 -9.17 -6.40 1.66
N ARG A 293 -10.07 -5.68 2.34
CA ARG A 293 -11.16 -6.30 3.09
C ARG A 293 -12.16 -7.02 2.19
N GLY A 294 -12.58 -6.41 1.08
CA GLY A 294 -13.49 -7.04 0.13
C GLY A 294 -12.91 -8.33 -0.42
N PHE A 295 -11.66 -8.29 -0.87
CA PHE A 295 -10.95 -9.42 -1.45
C PHE A 295 -10.71 -10.56 -0.45
N ILE A 296 -10.26 -10.26 0.77
CA ILE A 296 -10.05 -11.27 1.84
C ILE A 296 -11.37 -11.94 2.25
N SER A 297 -12.45 -11.17 2.35
CA SER A 297 -13.77 -11.71 2.67
C SER A 297 -14.28 -12.63 1.55
N ALA A 298 -14.02 -12.27 0.30
CA ALA A 298 -14.40 -13.03 -0.87
C ALA A 298 -13.62 -14.33 -0.98
N ILE A 299 -12.28 -14.30 -0.81
CA ILE A 299 -11.43 -15.49 -0.71
C ILE A 299 -11.91 -16.41 0.41
N GLY A 300 -12.25 -15.85 1.57
CA GLY A 300 -12.83 -16.61 2.69
C GLY A 300 -14.11 -17.35 2.30
N PHE A 301 -15.01 -16.70 1.56
CA PHE A 301 -16.25 -17.33 1.08
C PHE A 301 -15.99 -18.40 0.00
N VAL A 302 -15.19 -18.08 -1.03
CA VAL A 302 -14.84 -19.00 -2.13
C VAL A 302 -14.21 -20.27 -1.59
N ILE A 303 -13.19 -20.15 -0.73
CA ILE A 303 -12.52 -21.31 -0.13
C ILE A 303 -13.49 -22.16 0.70
N ALA A 304 -14.40 -21.53 1.46
CA ALA A 304 -15.41 -22.27 2.23
C ALA A 304 -16.36 -23.07 1.33
N VAL A 305 -16.81 -22.50 0.20
CA VAL A 305 -17.64 -23.22 -0.79
C VAL A 305 -16.85 -24.35 -1.46
N ASP A 306 -15.60 -24.09 -1.86
CA ASP A 306 -14.73 -25.07 -2.49
C ASP A 306 -14.44 -26.28 -1.57
N GLN A 307 -14.42 -26.06 -0.25
CA GLN A 307 -14.17 -27.12 0.74
C GLN A 307 -15.41 -27.99 1.03
N LEU A 308 -16.63 -27.47 0.85
CA LEU A 308 -17.86 -28.24 1.07
C LEU A 308 -17.96 -29.45 0.13
N ILE A 309 -17.42 -29.37 -1.10
CA ILE A 309 -17.46 -30.46 -2.08
C ILE A 309 -16.74 -31.73 -1.55
N PRO A 310 -15.44 -31.69 -1.17
CA PRO A 310 -14.78 -32.85 -0.56
C PRO A 310 -15.22 -33.15 0.89
N GLU A 311 -15.73 -32.18 1.65
CA GLU A 311 -16.35 -32.48 2.97
C GLU A 311 -17.62 -33.33 2.84
N LEU A 312 -18.42 -33.12 1.79
CA LEU A 312 -19.60 -33.92 1.47
C LEU A 312 -19.28 -35.21 0.69
N GLY A 313 -18.03 -35.40 0.26
CA GLY A 313 -17.60 -36.55 -0.55
C GLY A 313 -18.08 -36.49 -2.00
N LEU A 314 -18.43 -35.29 -2.50
CA LEU A 314 -18.94 -35.08 -3.86
C LEU A 314 -17.83 -34.78 -4.89
N GLY A 315 -16.55 -34.94 -4.52
CA GLY A 315 -15.39 -34.57 -5.35
C GLY A 315 -15.41 -35.19 -6.75
N ILE A 316 -15.56 -36.51 -6.85
CA ILE A 316 -15.59 -37.25 -8.12
C ILE A 316 -16.71 -36.73 -9.03
N LEU A 317 -17.92 -36.53 -8.49
CA LEU A 317 -19.08 -36.01 -9.22
C LEU A 317 -18.87 -34.55 -9.67
N ALA A 318 -18.14 -33.73 -8.90
CA ALA A 318 -17.84 -32.34 -9.25
C ALA A 318 -16.77 -32.23 -10.34
N ASP A 319 -15.80 -33.15 -10.37
CA ASP A 319 -14.80 -33.27 -11.42
C ASP A 319 -15.43 -33.80 -12.72
N GLU A 320 -16.28 -34.84 -12.64
CA GLU A 320 -17.07 -35.36 -13.78
C GLU A 320 -17.99 -34.29 -14.40
N ALA A 321 -18.65 -33.48 -13.57
CA ALA A 321 -19.50 -32.38 -14.02
C ALA A 321 -18.71 -31.12 -14.46
N GLY A 322 -17.38 -31.09 -14.33
CA GLY A 322 -16.53 -29.93 -14.62
C GLY A 322 -16.66 -28.75 -13.64
N VAL A 323 -17.48 -28.91 -12.60
CA VAL A 323 -17.90 -27.89 -11.63
C VAL A 323 -16.75 -27.36 -10.76
N GLY A 324 -15.60 -28.06 -10.69
CA GLY A 324 -14.40 -27.57 -10.00
C GLY A 324 -13.94 -26.15 -10.41
N HIS A 325 -14.29 -25.70 -11.62
CA HIS A 325 -13.87 -24.42 -12.21
C HIS A 325 -14.95 -23.33 -12.24
N SER A 326 -16.18 -23.65 -11.83
CA SER A 326 -17.34 -22.75 -11.96
C SER A 326 -17.37 -21.66 -10.88
N SER A 327 -18.30 -20.71 -10.99
CA SER A 327 -18.51 -19.71 -9.93
C SER A 327 -18.93 -20.37 -8.62
N SER A 328 -18.70 -19.72 -7.48
CA SER A 328 -19.15 -20.25 -6.18
C SER A 328 -20.67 -20.43 -6.12
N VAL A 329 -21.43 -19.72 -6.94
CA VAL A 329 -22.89 -19.89 -7.07
C VAL A 329 -23.25 -21.19 -7.77
N GLU A 330 -22.56 -21.53 -8.87
CA GLU A 330 -22.71 -22.82 -9.57
C GLU A 330 -22.29 -24.00 -8.69
N LYS A 331 -21.21 -23.86 -7.91
CA LYS A 331 -20.78 -24.87 -6.93
C LYS A 331 -21.83 -25.11 -5.84
N ILE A 332 -22.47 -24.04 -5.33
CA ILE A 332 -23.59 -24.15 -4.38
C ILE A 332 -24.80 -24.81 -5.04
N ALA A 333 -25.14 -24.45 -6.28
CA ALA A 333 -26.25 -25.06 -7.01
C ALA A 333 -26.04 -26.57 -7.22
N PHE A 334 -24.84 -26.97 -7.64
CA PHE A 334 -24.44 -28.38 -7.75
C PHE A 334 -24.55 -29.12 -6.42
N ILE A 335 -24.07 -28.56 -5.31
CA ILE A 335 -24.18 -29.16 -3.96
C ILE A 335 -25.64 -29.38 -3.57
N VAL A 336 -26.53 -28.43 -3.89
CA VAL A 336 -27.98 -28.54 -3.60
C VAL A 336 -28.65 -29.61 -4.47
N GLU A 337 -28.33 -29.67 -5.77
CA GLU A 337 -28.83 -30.69 -6.69
C GLU A 337 -28.33 -32.10 -6.33
N HIS A 338 -27.08 -32.22 -5.88
CA HIS A 338 -26.42 -33.49 -5.59
C HIS A 338 -26.50 -33.90 -4.11
N TRP A 339 -27.32 -33.21 -3.30
CA TRP A 339 -27.43 -33.42 -1.85
C TRP A 339 -27.82 -34.85 -1.44
N GLU A 340 -28.58 -35.57 -2.26
CA GLU A 340 -28.95 -36.97 -1.98
C GLU A 340 -27.77 -37.96 -2.16
N LYS A 341 -26.72 -37.57 -2.89
CA LYS A 341 -25.53 -38.40 -3.18
C LYS A 341 -24.39 -38.22 -2.16
N VAL A 342 -24.61 -37.44 -1.09
CA VAL A 342 -23.60 -37.11 -0.08
C VAL A 342 -23.08 -38.36 0.64
N HIS A 343 -21.76 -38.54 0.66
CA HIS A 343 -21.13 -39.72 1.25
C HIS A 343 -21.08 -39.61 2.79
N ARG A 344 -22.03 -40.27 3.46
CA ARG A 344 -22.25 -40.15 4.92
C ARG A 344 -21.01 -40.29 5.81
N PRO A 345 -20.10 -41.29 5.64
CA PRO A 345 -18.93 -41.39 6.51
C PRO A 345 -17.90 -40.29 6.22
N THR A 346 -17.75 -39.86 4.95
CA THR A 346 -16.95 -38.68 4.58
C THR A 346 -17.45 -37.42 5.30
N PHE A 347 -18.76 -37.16 5.23
CA PHE A 347 -19.40 -36.02 5.90
C PHE A 347 -19.27 -36.09 7.44
N ALA A 348 -19.38 -37.29 8.04
CA ALA A 348 -19.17 -37.46 9.47
C ALA A 348 -17.71 -37.16 9.88
N VAL A 349 -16.73 -37.68 9.14
CA VAL A 349 -15.29 -37.42 9.37
C VAL A 349 -14.94 -35.94 9.21
N ALA A 350 -15.48 -35.27 8.19
CA ALA A 350 -15.38 -33.82 8.00
C ALA A 350 -15.99 -33.06 9.18
N GLY A 351 -17.29 -33.24 9.44
CA GLY A 351 -18.02 -32.49 10.46
C GLY A 351 -17.44 -32.64 11.87
N ILE A 352 -17.04 -33.85 12.26
CA ILE A 352 -16.36 -34.09 13.55
C ILE A 352 -15.01 -33.37 13.57
N SER A 353 -14.21 -33.44 12.50
CA SER A 353 -12.91 -32.77 12.43
C SER A 353 -13.03 -31.25 12.48
N PHE A 354 -13.99 -30.67 11.75
CA PHE A 354 -14.31 -29.24 11.78
C PHE A 354 -14.68 -28.79 13.20
N LEU A 355 -15.58 -29.52 13.87
CA LEU A 355 -16.00 -29.22 15.24
C LEU A 355 -14.83 -29.32 16.24
N VAL A 356 -13.99 -30.35 16.12
CA VAL A 356 -12.80 -30.52 16.98
C VAL A 356 -11.78 -29.39 16.77
N ILE A 357 -11.47 -29.02 15.53
CA ILE A 357 -10.54 -27.92 15.23
C ILE A 357 -11.13 -26.56 15.69
N MET A 358 -12.44 -26.33 15.51
CA MET A 358 -13.11 -25.13 16.02
C MET A 358 -13.12 -25.07 17.55
N PHE A 359 -13.36 -26.19 18.22
CA PHE A 359 -13.29 -26.29 19.68
C PHE A 359 -11.89 -25.93 20.19
N PHE A 360 -10.83 -26.54 19.63
CA PHE A 360 -9.46 -26.20 20.01
C PHE A 360 -9.13 -24.72 19.73
N ARG A 361 -9.57 -24.15 18.60
CA ARG A 361 -9.40 -22.73 18.26
C ARG A 361 -10.05 -21.79 19.29
N GLU A 362 -11.33 -21.98 19.61
CA GLU A 362 -12.03 -21.07 20.53
C GLU A 362 -11.55 -21.29 21.98
N MET A 363 -11.26 -22.54 22.38
CA MET A 363 -10.62 -22.83 23.66
C MET A 363 -9.26 -22.13 23.79
N LYS A 364 -8.40 -22.19 22.76
CA LYS A 364 -7.14 -21.43 22.71
C LYS A 364 -7.38 -19.93 22.86
N ARG A 365 -8.30 -19.35 22.08
CA ARG A 365 -8.65 -17.92 22.13
C ARG A 365 -9.11 -17.46 23.52
N ARG A 366 -9.84 -18.31 24.26
CA ARG A 366 -10.32 -18.02 25.62
C ARG A 366 -9.23 -18.20 26.68
N LEU A 367 -8.29 -19.12 26.48
CA LEU A 367 -7.21 -19.41 27.42
C LEU A 367 -5.96 -18.54 27.21
N GLU A 368 -5.67 -18.08 25.98
CA GLU A 368 -4.49 -17.29 25.63
C GLU A 368 -4.26 -16.05 26.53
N PRO A 369 -5.27 -15.24 26.89
CA PRO A 369 -5.10 -14.11 27.80
C PRO A 369 -4.70 -14.50 29.23
N ARG A 370 -4.94 -15.75 29.64
CA ARG A 370 -4.63 -16.29 30.98
C ARG A 370 -3.38 -17.16 30.99
N TYR A 371 -3.10 -17.84 29.89
CA TYR A 371 -1.99 -18.79 29.72
C TYR A 371 -1.34 -18.64 28.33
N PRO A 372 -0.45 -17.66 28.13
CA PRO A 372 0.19 -17.41 26.82
C PRO A 372 0.95 -18.61 26.22
N SER A 373 1.31 -19.60 27.04
CA SER A 373 1.94 -20.84 26.57
C SER A 373 1.03 -21.72 25.70
N VAL A 374 -0.29 -21.55 25.77
CA VAL A 374 -1.30 -22.32 25.02
C VAL A 374 -1.21 -22.11 23.50
N VAL A 375 -0.66 -20.96 23.06
CA VAL A 375 -0.38 -20.68 21.65
C VAL A 375 0.56 -21.71 21.02
N PHE A 376 1.51 -22.25 21.81
CA PHE A 376 2.52 -23.21 21.34
C PHE A 376 2.04 -24.67 21.29
N VAL A 377 0.75 -24.96 21.44
CA VAL A 377 0.20 -26.30 21.26
C VAL A 377 -0.11 -26.51 19.76
N PRO A 378 0.49 -27.48 19.06
CA PRO A 378 0.24 -27.71 17.63
C PRO A 378 -1.02 -28.56 17.40
N ASP A 379 -2.16 -28.06 17.89
CA ASP A 379 -3.50 -28.66 17.81
C ASP A 379 -3.85 -29.21 16.41
N ARG A 380 -3.58 -28.44 15.37
CA ARG A 380 -3.82 -28.84 13.97
C ARG A 380 -2.97 -30.03 13.54
N PHE A 381 -1.68 -30.04 13.88
CA PHE A 381 -0.80 -31.18 13.60
C PHE A 381 -1.29 -32.43 14.35
N ILE A 382 -1.71 -32.27 15.61
CA ILE A 382 -2.28 -33.37 16.41
C ILE A 382 -3.53 -33.94 15.73
N VAL A 383 -4.44 -33.09 15.24
CA VAL A 383 -5.65 -33.54 14.51
C VAL A 383 -5.31 -34.29 13.22
N VAL A 384 -4.32 -33.81 12.44
CA VAL A 384 -3.89 -34.50 11.20
C VAL A 384 -3.22 -35.84 11.49
N VAL A 385 -2.33 -35.91 12.47
CA VAL A 385 -1.66 -37.17 12.84
C VAL A 385 -2.67 -38.17 13.41
N ALA A 386 -3.58 -37.71 14.28
CA ALA A 386 -4.66 -38.55 14.79
C ALA A 386 -5.58 -39.05 13.68
N SER A 387 -5.97 -38.21 12.72
CA SER A 387 -6.83 -38.65 11.62
C SER A 387 -6.14 -39.64 10.68
N ALA A 388 -4.82 -39.52 10.45
CA ALA A 388 -4.06 -40.52 9.70
C ALA A 388 -4.00 -41.88 10.43
N MET A 389 -3.77 -41.87 11.74
CA MET A 389 -3.77 -43.09 12.57
C MET A 389 -5.16 -43.75 12.63
N LEU A 390 -6.22 -42.95 12.73
CA LEU A 390 -7.61 -43.43 12.71
C LEU A 390 -7.99 -43.97 11.33
N CYS A 391 -7.60 -43.30 10.25
CA CYS A 391 -7.80 -43.74 8.87
C CYS A 391 -7.15 -45.11 8.60
N TRP A 392 -5.94 -45.31 9.10
CA TRP A 392 -5.21 -46.58 9.02
C TRP A 392 -5.87 -47.68 9.87
N TYR A 393 -6.26 -47.38 11.11
CA TYR A 393 -6.84 -48.36 12.04
C TYR A 393 -8.27 -48.79 11.66
N PHE A 394 -9.08 -47.87 11.14
CA PHE A 394 -10.47 -48.12 10.74
C PHE A 394 -10.65 -48.33 9.23
N GLU A 395 -9.55 -48.41 8.47
CA GLU A 395 -9.52 -48.65 7.01
C GLU A 395 -10.50 -47.73 6.25
N TRP A 396 -10.46 -46.42 6.55
CA TRP A 396 -11.41 -45.45 5.97
C TRP A 396 -11.30 -45.35 4.43
N ASP A 397 -10.12 -45.62 3.88
CA ASP A 397 -9.83 -45.77 2.45
C ASP A 397 -10.68 -46.87 1.81
N LYS A 398 -10.78 -48.05 2.44
CA LYS A 398 -11.62 -49.16 1.96
C LYS A 398 -13.11 -48.89 2.16
N ASN A 399 -13.46 -48.06 3.14
CA ASN A 399 -14.83 -47.58 3.39
C ASN A 399 -15.24 -46.41 2.48
N GLY A 400 -14.49 -46.11 1.42
CA GLY A 400 -14.83 -45.10 0.42
C GLY A 400 -14.63 -43.64 0.87
N VAL A 401 -13.93 -43.41 1.99
CA VAL A 401 -13.52 -42.05 2.37
C VAL A 401 -12.30 -41.66 1.53
N GLU A 402 -12.36 -40.49 0.91
CA GLU A 402 -11.33 -40.05 -0.03
C GLU A 402 -10.01 -39.72 0.70
N VAL A 403 -8.96 -40.50 0.43
CA VAL A 403 -7.60 -40.31 0.97
C VAL A 403 -6.65 -39.73 -0.08
N LEU A 404 -5.51 -39.17 0.35
CA LEU A 404 -4.51 -38.60 -0.55
C LEU A 404 -3.87 -39.66 -1.49
N GLY A 405 -3.71 -40.90 -1.00
CA GLY A 405 -3.29 -42.04 -1.82
C GLY A 405 -1.78 -42.09 -2.13
N ALA A 406 -1.41 -42.92 -3.11
CA ALA A 406 -0.03 -43.32 -3.36
C ALA A 406 0.77 -42.27 -4.14
N VAL A 407 1.57 -41.45 -3.44
CA VAL A 407 2.49 -40.49 -4.04
C VAL A 407 3.68 -41.21 -4.70
N LYS A 408 3.60 -41.42 -6.02
CA LYS A 408 4.71 -41.97 -6.81
C LYS A 408 5.77 -40.90 -7.10
N SER A 409 7.04 -41.22 -6.94
CA SER A 409 8.14 -40.39 -7.44
C SER A 409 8.29 -40.60 -8.95
N ALA A 410 7.81 -39.65 -9.76
CA ALA A 410 7.91 -39.72 -11.23
C ALA A 410 9.36 -39.60 -11.74
N THR A 411 10.30 -39.18 -10.88
CA THR A 411 11.72 -39.09 -11.22
C THR A 411 12.54 -39.97 -10.27
N GLY A 412 13.39 -40.84 -10.83
CA GLY A 412 14.35 -41.64 -10.04
C GLY A 412 15.51 -40.81 -9.45
N THR A 413 15.62 -39.53 -9.84
CA THR A 413 16.58 -38.56 -9.31
C THR A 413 15.85 -37.41 -8.62
N LEU A 414 15.89 -37.42 -7.28
CA LEU A 414 15.41 -36.31 -6.46
C LEU A 414 16.28 -35.06 -6.69
N PHE A 415 15.66 -33.88 -6.65
CA PHE A 415 16.34 -32.57 -6.76
C PHE A 415 17.20 -32.36 -8.03
N ALA A 416 16.85 -33.01 -9.15
CA ALA A 416 17.52 -32.80 -10.43
C ALA A 416 17.40 -31.35 -10.92
N PHE A 417 18.49 -30.58 -10.85
CA PHE A 417 18.57 -29.21 -11.37
C PHE A 417 18.33 -29.19 -12.89
N ARG A 418 17.36 -28.39 -13.34
CA ARG A 418 16.97 -28.24 -14.75
C ARG A 418 16.70 -26.77 -15.03
N TRP A 419 17.51 -26.14 -15.89
CA TRP A 419 17.35 -24.73 -16.23
C TRP A 419 16.08 -24.51 -17.07
N PRO A 420 15.09 -23.73 -16.60
CA PRO A 420 13.78 -23.66 -17.25
C PRO A 420 13.82 -22.95 -18.61
N PHE A 421 14.76 -22.02 -18.82
CA PHE A 421 14.89 -21.26 -20.08
C PHE A 421 15.80 -21.98 -21.11
N THR A 422 15.73 -23.31 -21.18
CA THR A 422 16.50 -24.11 -22.14
C THR A 422 15.87 -24.02 -23.55
N LEU A 423 16.71 -23.94 -24.60
CA LEU A 423 16.27 -23.75 -25.99
C LEU A 423 15.25 -24.79 -26.49
N SER A 424 15.29 -26.02 -25.99
CA SER A 424 14.29 -27.06 -26.30
C SER A 424 12.88 -26.65 -25.85
N HIS A 425 12.76 -26.09 -24.64
CA HIS A 425 11.51 -25.67 -24.01
C HIS A 425 10.96 -24.35 -24.57
N MET A 426 11.78 -23.59 -25.32
CA MET A 426 11.38 -22.30 -25.88
C MET A 426 10.18 -22.37 -26.85
N LYS A 427 9.88 -23.54 -27.41
CA LYS A 427 8.67 -23.77 -28.23
C LYS A 427 7.37 -23.39 -27.49
N HIS A 428 7.30 -23.66 -26.18
CA HIS A 428 6.09 -23.45 -25.38
C HIS A 428 5.98 -22.04 -24.79
N ILE A 429 7.08 -21.27 -24.77
CA ILE A 429 7.14 -19.94 -24.14
C ILE A 429 6.09 -18.99 -24.70
N ARG A 430 5.83 -18.99 -26.02
CA ARG A 430 4.87 -18.06 -26.63
C ARG A 430 3.42 -18.29 -26.15
N SER A 431 3.04 -19.54 -25.84
CA SER A 431 1.73 -19.85 -25.26
C SER A 431 1.74 -19.58 -23.75
N ALA A 432 2.78 -20.07 -23.05
CA ALA A 432 2.95 -19.91 -21.61
C ALA A 432 3.02 -18.44 -21.15
N MET A 433 3.51 -17.51 -21.98
CA MET A 433 3.77 -16.11 -21.59
C MET A 433 2.53 -15.38 -21.06
N SER A 434 1.38 -15.50 -21.72
CA SER A 434 0.15 -14.80 -21.32
C SER A 434 -0.33 -15.29 -19.93
N THR A 435 -0.42 -16.60 -19.77
CA THR A 435 -0.84 -17.22 -18.50
C THR A 435 0.18 -16.98 -17.39
N SER A 436 1.48 -16.99 -17.70
CA SER A 436 2.54 -16.66 -16.74
C SER A 436 2.47 -15.20 -16.28
N PHE A 437 2.02 -14.27 -17.13
CA PHE A 437 1.77 -12.88 -16.73
C PHE A 437 0.58 -12.79 -15.77
N LEU A 438 -0.50 -13.53 -16.02
CA LEU A 438 -1.65 -13.60 -15.10
C LEU A 438 -1.26 -14.22 -13.75
N ILE A 439 -0.46 -15.29 -13.75
CA ILE A 439 0.10 -15.91 -12.53
C ILE A 439 0.99 -14.91 -11.78
N ALA A 440 1.89 -14.20 -12.47
CA ALA A 440 2.76 -13.18 -11.87
C ALA A 440 1.97 -12.03 -11.24
N LEU A 441 0.92 -11.56 -11.92
CA LEU A 441 0.07 -10.45 -11.47
C LEU A 441 -0.79 -10.84 -10.26
N LEU A 442 -1.47 -11.99 -10.34
CA LEU A 442 -2.26 -12.56 -9.25
C LEU A 442 -1.39 -12.84 -8.03
N GLY A 443 -0.26 -13.51 -8.23
CA GLY A 443 0.70 -13.85 -7.19
C GLY A 443 1.31 -12.64 -6.50
N PHE A 444 1.66 -11.58 -7.26
CA PHE A 444 2.11 -10.32 -6.67
C PHE A 444 1.02 -9.69 -5.80
N PHE A 445 -0.21 -9.57 -6.31
CA PHE A 445 -1.30 -8.94 -5.57
C PHE A 445 -1.70 -9.74 -4.33
N GLU A 446 -1.80 -11.07 -4.40
CA GLU A 446 -2.07 -11.92 -3.23
C GLU A 446 -0.96 -11.77 -2.18
N SER A 447 0.31 -11.79 -2.60
CA SER A 447 1.46 -11.58 -1.70
C SER A 447 1.40 -10.23 -1.00
N SER A 448 1.04 -9.16 -1.72
CA SER A 448 0.96 -7.82 -1.15
C SER A 448 -0.27 -7.65 -0.23
N VAL A 449 -1.39 -8.30 -0.57
CA VAL A 449 -2.56 -8.44 0.32
C VAL A 449 -2.17 -9.14 1.62
N ALA A 450 -1.45 -10.26 1.54
CA ALA A 450 -0.99 -11.01 2.69
C ALA A 450 -0.01 -10.20 3.55
N ALA A 451 1.03 -9.64 2.94
CA ALA A 451 2.06 -8.87 3.62
C ALA A 451 1.48 -7.65 4.37
N LYS A 452 0.54 -6.91 3.76
CA LYS A 452 -0.17 -5.80 4.42
C LYS A 452 -1.08 -6.26 5.55
N SER A 453 -1.80 -7.36 5.36
CA SER A 453 -2.81 -7.84 6.31
C SER A 453 -2.19 -8.57 7.52
N LEU A 454 -0.92 -8.95 7.42
CA LEU A 454 -0.09 -9.33 8.57
C LEU A 454 0.30 -8.14 9.46
N GLY A 455 0.25 -6.91 8.92
CA GLY A 455 0.69 -5.69 9.62
C GLY A 455 2.22 -5.57 9.72
N ASN A 456 2.69 -4.66 10.58
CA ASN A 456 4.11 -4.40 10.73
C ASN A 456 4.86 -5.63 11.31
N SER A 457 6.07 -5.87 10.81
CA SER A 457 6.95 -6.95 11.25
C SER A 457 7.22 -6.91 12.76
N SER A 458 7.34 -8.08 13.40
CA SER A 458 7.64 -8.20 14.84
C SER A 458 9.09 -7.86 15.22
N ILE A 459 9.88 -7.32 14.28
CA ILE A 459 11.33 -7.09 14.40
C ILE A 459 11.62 -5.63 14.02
N PRO A 460 12.12 -4.78 14.94
CA PRO A 460 12.40 -3.37 14.65
C PRO A 460 13.38 -3.19 13.49
N GLY A 461 13.01 -2.37 12.50
CA GLY A 461 13.78 -2.12 11.27
C GLY A 461 13.43 -3.03 10.09
N MET A 462 12.55 -4.02 10.26
CA MET A 462 11.99 -4.83 9.16
C MET A 462 10.75 -4.16 8.55
N GLU A 463 10.93 -3.00 7.91
CA GLU A 463 9.84 -2.30 7.21
C GLU A 463 9.41 -3.05 5.95
N LEU A 464 8.09 -3.20 5.76
CA LEU A 464 7.49 -3.76 4.55
C LEU A 464 7.75 -2.86 3.34
N SER A 465 8.14 -3.43 2.20
CA SER A 465 8.35 -2.67 0.96
C SER A 465 8.02 -3.48 -0.28
N ALA A 466 6.98 -3.08 -1.02
CA ALA A 466 6.48 -3.80 -2.19
C ALA A 466 7.58 -4.09 -3.24
N ASN A 467 8.51 -3.16 -3.49
CA ASN A 467 9.65 -3.40 -4.39
C ASN A 467 10.58 -4.53 -3.91
N ARG A 468 10.78 -4.66 -2.59
CA ARG A 468 11.60 -5.74 -2.00
C ARG A 468 10.83 -7.06 -1.97
N GLU A 469 9.52 -7.04 -1.72
CA GLU A 469 8.66 -8.22 -1.90
C GLU A 469 8.69 -8.76 -3.33
N MET A 470 8.56 -7.89 -4.35
CA MET A 470 8.64 -8.29 -5.76
C MET A 470 9.98 -8.95 -6.10
N ILE A 471 11.09 -8.38 -5.64
CA ILE A 471 12.42 -8.97 -5.84
C ILE A 471 12.53 -10.32 -5.11
N ALA A 472 12.10 -10.41 -3.85
CA ALA A 472 12.16 -11.65 -3.05
C ALA A 472 11.32 -12.78 -3.67
N LEU A 473 10.08 -12.49 -4.06
CA LEU A 473 9.17 -13.45 -4.70
C LEU A 473 9.62 -13.83 -6.11
N GLY A 474 10.14 -12.86 -6.87
CA GLY A 474 10.69 -13.10 -8.21
C GLY A 474 11.91 -14.02 -8.17
N VAL A 475 12.89 -13.72 -7.30
CA VAL A 475 14.06 -14.60 -7.10
C VAL A 475 13.64 -15.97 -6.54
N ALA A 476 12.70 -16.03 -5.61
CA ALA A 476 12.19 -17.32 -5.11
C ALA A 476 11.63 -18.19 -6.24
N ASN A 477 10.74 -17.66 -7.08
CA ASN A 477 10.17 -18.41 -8.21
C ASN A 477 11.21 -18.76 -9.29
N VAL A 478 12.20 -17.90 -9.56
CA VAL A 478 13.32 -18.22 -10.48
C VAL A 478 14.21 -19.33 -9.92
N VAL A 479 14.43 -19.39 -8.60
CA VAL A 479 15.17 -20.50 -7.97
C VAL A 479 14.35 -21.79 -7.93
N GLY A 480 13.09 -21.74 -7.50
CA GLY A 480 12.20 -22.92 -7.45
C GLY A 480 11.95 -23.56 -8.82
N SER A 481 11.81 -22.73 -9.87
CA SER A 481 11.68 -23.22 -11.25
C SER A 481 12.91 -23.95 -11.77
N CYS A 482 14.12 -23.69 -11.23
CA CYS A 482 15.32 -24.50 -11.53
C CYS A 482 15.26 -25.93 -10.98
N PHE A 483 14.30 -26.21 -10.10
CA PHE A 483 13.96 -27.54 -9.59
C PHE A 483 12.55 -27.97 -10.03
N MET A 484 12.02 -27.36 -11.10
CA MET A 484 10.69 -27.62 -11.67
C MET A 484 9.52 -27.44 -10.69
N SER A 485 9.67 -26.57 -9.67
CA SER A 485 8.60 -26.32 -8.70
C SER A 485 7.38 -25.63 -9.33
N LEU A 486 6.21 -25.80 -8.72
CA LEU A 486 5.07 -24.93 -8.99
C LEU A 486 5.38 -23.44 -8.65
N PRO A 487 4.68 -22.48 -9.28
CA PRO A 487 4.73 -21.07 -8.89
C PRO A 487 4.27 -20.88 -7.44
N ALA A 488 4.90 -19.97 -6.70
CA ALA A 488 4.70 -19.80 -5.27
C ALA A 488 4.67 -18.33 -4.85
N PHE A 489 3.58 -17.91 -4.21
CA PHE A 489 3.28 -16.52 -3.86
C PHE A 489 2.64 -16.45 -2.48
N GLY A 490 2.87 -15.38 -1.72
CA GLY A 490 2.54 -15.29 -0.30
C GLY A 490 1.04 -15.31 0.02
N GLY A 491 0.51 -16.45 0.45
CA GLY A 491 -0.91 -16.56 0.78
C GLY A 491 -1.28 -15.99 2.15
N TYR A 492 -2.38 -15.23 2.21
CA TYR A 492 -2.80 -14.57 3.46
C TYR A 492 -3.27 -15.58 4.50
N GLY A 493 -4.18 -16.49 4.15
CA GLY A 493 -4.74 -17.47 5.09
C GLY A 493 -3.68 -18.32 5.78
N ARG A 494 -2.65 -18.75 5.03
CA ARG A 494 -1.55 -19.54 5.57
C ARG A 494 -0.60 -18.71 6.44
N SER A 495 -0.27 -17.49 6.03
CA SER A 495 0.57 -16.59 6.82
C SER A 495 -0.13 -16.13 8.12
N LYS A 496 -1.46 -15.98 8.09
CA LYS A 496 -2.27 -15.77 9.29
C LYS A 496 -2.17 -16.94 10.26
N VAL A 497 -2.23 -18.19 9.79
CA VAL A 497 -2.03 -19.36 10.65
C VAL A 497 -0.63 -19.35 11.29
N ASN A 498 0.42 -19.14 10.50
CA ASN A 498 1.81 -19.01 11.00
C ASN A 498 1.92 -17.99 12.14
N LYS A 499 1.32 -16.80 11.95
CA LYS A 499 1.24 -15.75 12.98
C LYS A 499 0.45 -16.19 14.23
N THR A 500 -0.73 -16.78 14.07
CA THR A 500 -1.57 -17.23 15.21
C THR A 500 -1.00 -18.43 15.97
N THR A 501 -0.06 -19.17 15.39
CA THR A 501 0.65 -20.28 16.07
C THR A 501 1.97 -19.82 16.72
N GLY A 502 2.20 -18.50 16.76
CA GLY A 502 3.35 -17.91 17.46
C GLY A 502 4.61 -17.75 16.61
N GLY A 503 4.57 -18.04 15.31
CA GLY A 503 5.66 -17.72 14.38
C GLY A 503 5.86 -16.21 14.29
N LYS A 504 7.09 -15.73 14.55
CA LYS A 504 7.41 -14.29 14.68
C LYS A 504 8.45 -13.83 13.66
N THR A 505 9.26 -14.75 13.14
CA THR A 505 10.40 -14.43 12.28
C THR A 505 10.45 -15.31 11.02
N PRO A 506 11.23 -14.93 9.99
CA PRO A 506 11.42 -15.76 8.80
C PRO A 506 12.04 -17.14 9.09
N MET A 507 12.56 -17.39 10.30
CA MET A 507 12.98 -18.72 10.73
C MET A 507 11.84 -19.75 10.68
N SER A 508 10.56 -19.34 10.78
CA SER A 508 9.42 -20.25 10.55
C SER A 508 9.39 -20.78 9.11
N SER A 509 9.77 -19.96 8.14
CA SER A 509 9.83 -20.33 6.72
C SER A 509 11.07 -21.19 6.40
N ILE A 510 12.19 -20.98 7.10
CA ILE A 510 13.37 -21.87 7.04
C ILE A 510 13.05 -23.24 7.65
N ALA A 511 12.42 -23.27 8.82
CA ALA A 511 11.99 -24.50 9.47
C ALA A 511 10.94 -25.26 8.61
N LEU A 512 10.00 -24.55 7.97
CA LEU A 512 9.05 -25.14 7.03
C LEU A 512 9.77 -25.76 5.82
N SER A 513 10.76 -25.07 5.23
CA SER A 513 11.61 -25.62 4.16
C SER A 513 12.32 -26.91 4.60
N LEU A 514 12.93 -26.94 5.78
CA LEU A 514 13.62 -28.10 6.32
C LEU A 514 12.66 -29.28 6.58
N ILE A 515 11.48 -29.02 7.14
CA ILE A 515 10.43 -30.04 7.35
C ILE A 515 9.91 -30.57 6.00
N SER A 516 9.80 -29.71 4.98
CA SER A 516 9.42 -30.10 3.62
C SER A 516 10.45 -31.02 2.98
N LEU A 517 11.75 -30.70 3.14
CA LEU A 517 12.86 -31.52 2.67
C LEU A 517 12.85 -32.91 3.35
N LEU A 518 12.72 -32.95 4.67
CA LEU A 518 12.57 -34.21 5.43
C LEU A 518 11.33 -34.99 4.99
N SER A 519 10.24 -34.29 4.63
CA SER A 519 9.01 -34.93 4.18
C SER A 519 9.15 -35.60 2.80
N VAL A 520 9.83 -34.95 1.86
CA VAL A 520 10.19 -35.52 0.55
C VAL A 520 11.10 -36.74 0.71
N LEU A 521 12.04 -36.72 1.65
CA LEU A 521 13.00 -37.81 1.85
C LEU A 521 12.42 -39.02 2.61
N PHE A 522 11.51 -38.80 3.58
CA PHE A 522 11.13 -39.85 4.54
C PHE A 522 9.62 -40.02 4.78
N LEU A 523 8.79 -38.98 4.62
CA LEU A 523 7.37 -39.04 5.03
C LEU A 523 6.39 -39.39 3.89
N LEU A 524 6.83 -39.35 2.62
CA LEU A 524 5.96 -39.61 1.45
C LEU A 524 5.07 -40.86 1.58
N PRO A 525 5.53 -42.03 2.07
CA PRO A 525 4.67 -43.21 2.20
C PRO A 525 3.55 -43.03 3.26
N TYR A 526 3.85 -42.29 4.33
CA TYR A 526 2.91 -42.06 5.44
C TYR A 526 1.78 -41.09 5.07
N PHE A 527 1.97 -40.27 4.03
CA PHE A 527 0.93 -39.40 3.51
C PHE A 527 -0.22 -40.15 2.81
N TYR A 528 -0.09 -41.46 2.53
CA TYR A 528 -1.15 -42.27 1.92
C TYR A 528 -2.48 -42.21 2.69
N PHE A 529 -2.42 -42.42 4.01
CA PHE A 529 -3.59 -42.51 4.90
C PHE A 529 -4.13 -41.14 5.37
N LEU A 530 -3.79 -40.05 4.69
CA LEU A 530 -4.34 -38.73 5.00
C LEU A 530 -5.73 -38.56 4.37
N PRO A 531 -6.82 -38.41 5.15
CA PRO A 531 -8.16 -38.21 4.59
C PRO A 531 -8.30 -36.78 4.09
N LYS A 532 -8.65 -36.61 2.81
CA LYS A 532 -8.97 -35.30 2.21
C LYS A 532 -10.06 -34.52 2.97
N PRO A 533 -11.12 -35.16 3.54
CA PRO A 533 -12.14 -34.43 4.29
C PRO A 533 -11.60 -33.71 5.53
N VAL A 534 -10.59 -34.27 6.21
CA VAL A 534 -9.98 -33.65 7.41
C VAL A 534 -9.08 -32.48 7.02
N LEU A 535 -8.37 -32.61 5.89
CA LEU A 535 -7.60 -31.50 5.30
C LEU A 535 -8.55 -30.36 4.88
N SER A 536 -9.66 -30.70 4.22
CA SER A 536 -10.71 -29.75 3.83
C SER A 536 -11.27 -28.99 5.04
N SER A 537 -11.68 -29.69 6.09
CA SER A 537 -12.20 -29.04 7.30
C SER A 537 -11.19 -28.16 8.04
N MET A 538 -9.89 -28.44 7.93
CA MET A 538 -8.87 -27.50 8.42
C MET A 538 -8.81 -26.22 7.60
N ILE A 539 -8.98 -26.33 6.27
CA ILE A 539 -9.04 -25.20 5.35
C ILE A 539 -10.33 -24.40 5.57
N SER A 540 -11.48 -25.05 5.81
CA SER A 540 -12.76 -24.44 6.20
C SER A 540 -12.62 -23.58 7.47
N VAL A 541 -11.85 -24.03 8.47
CA VAL A 541 -11.55 -23.24 9.68
C VAL A 541 -10.68 -22.01 9.36
N VAL A 542 -9.73 -22.12 8.43
CA VAL A 542 -8.95 -20.95 7.95
C VAL A 542 -9.86 -19.97 7.21
N ALA A 543 -10.70 -20.46 6.31
CA ALA A 543 -11.67 -19.68 5.55
C ALA A 543 -12.62 -18.88 6.46
N TYR A 544 -13.21 -19.53 7.48
CA TYR A 544 -13.99 -18.85 8.52
C TYR A 544 -13.17 -17.76 9.26
N SER A 545 -11.87 -17.97 9.47
CA SER A 545 -10.99 -16.94 10.06
C SER A 545 -10.74 -15.75 9.14
N LEU A 546 -10.90 -15.87 7.82
CA LEU A 546 -10.85 -14.73 6.89
C LEU A 546 -12.16 -13.93 6.94
N ILE A 547 -13.30 -14.62 7.02
CA ILE A 547 -14.64 -14.02 7.08
C ILE A 547 -14.87 -13.31 8.43
N GLU A 548 -14.43 -13.90 9.55
CA GLU A 548 -14.66 -13.38 10.92
C GLU A 548 -14.25 -11.91 11.12
N GLU A 549 -13.22 -11.45 10.41
CA GLU A 549 -12.75 -10.07 10.54
C GLU A 549 -13.67 -9.02 9.86
N ALA A 550 -14.43 -9.42 8.84
CA ALA A 550 -15.12 -8.49 7.96
C ALA A 550 -16.19 -7.60 8.64
N PRO A 551 -17.01 -8.11 9.57
CA PRO A 551 -18.05 -7.30 10.21
C PRO A 551 -17.54 -6.08 10.97
N HIS A 552 -16.28 -6.08 11.45
CA HIS A 552 -15.69 -4.93 12.14
C HIS A 552 -15.57 -3.71 11.20
N ASP A 553 -14.93 -3.91 10.05
CA ASP A 553 -14.62 -2.82 9.13
C ASP A 553 -15.88 -2.35 8.39
N ILE A 554 -16.81 -3.26 8.11
CA ILE A 554 -18.14 -2.92 7.56
C ILE A 554 -18.88 -1.98 8.52
N ARG A 555 -18.92 -2.30 9.83
CA ARG A 555 -19.53 -1.43 10.85
C ARG A 555 -18.82 -0.06 10.93
N PHE A 556 -17.50 -0.02 10.78
CA PHE A 556 -16.74 1.24 10.73
C PHE A 556 -17.13 2.09 9.50
N PHE A 557 -17.09 1.53 8.29
CA PHE A 557 -17.42 2.27 7.07
C PHE A 557 -18.90 2.73 7.04
N VAL A 558 -19.84 1.91 7.54
CA VAL A 558 -21.24 2.32 7.73
C VAL A 558 -21.35 3.48 8.73
N LYS A 559 -20.64 3.43 9.85
CA LYS A 559 -20.65 4.51 10.87
C LYS A 559 -20.15 5.84 10.32
N ILE A 560 -19.15 5.85 9.44
CA ILE A 560 -18.63 7.07 8.79
C ILE A 560 -19.33 7.43 7.47
N ARG A 561 -20.37 6.68 7.06
CA ARG A 561 -21.09 6.85 5.77
C ARG A 561 -20.18 6.74 4.53
N GLY A 562 -19.16 5.89 4.60
CA GLY A 562 -18.21 5.59 3.52
C GLY A 562 -18.82 4.71 2.41
N TRP A 563 -19.80 5.25 1.68
CA TRP A 563 -20.54 4.52 0.65
C TRP A 563 -19.67 4.12 -0.55
N THR A 564 -18.66 4.92 -0.89
CA THR A 564 -17.68 4.63 -1.94
C THR A 564 -16.82 3.42 -1.61
N GLU A 565 -16.41 3.31 -0.34
CA GLU A 565 -15.57 2.26 0.22
C GLU A 565 -16.36 0.96 0.36
N LEU A 566 -17.60 1.03 0.88
CA LEU A 566 -18.53 -0.09 0.91
C LEU A 566 -18.90 -0.57 -0.49
N GLY A 567 -19.08 0.35 -1.45
CA GLY A 567 -19.33 0.03 -2.86
C GLY A 567 -18.18 -0.72 -3.50
N LEU A 568 -16.94 -0.25 -3.35
CA LEU A 568 -15.74 -0.94 -3.84
C LEU A 568 -15.60 -2.34 -3.22
N MET A 569 -15.73 -2.44 -1.90
CA MET A 569 -15.66 -3.70 -1.15
C MET A 569 -16.75 -4.69 -1.60
N GLY A 570 -17.98 -4.21 -1.80
CA GLY A 570 -19.11 -5.00 -2.28
C GLY A 570 -18.95 -5.46 -3.74
N ILE A 571 -18.48 -4.60 -4.64
CA ILE A 571 -18.22 -4.96 -6.04
C ILE A 571 -17.19 -6.11 -6.10
N ILE A 572 -16.09 -6.00 -5.35
CA ILE A 572 -15.07 -7.06 -5.29
C ILE A 572 -15.67 -8.36 -4.76
N PHE A 573 -16.37 -8.31 -3.62
CA PHE A 573 -16.97 -9.49 -3.00
C PHE A 573 -17.97 -10.21 -3.93
N LEU A 574 -18.91 -9.46 -4.52
CA LEU A 574 -19.93 -10.01 -5.40
C LEU A 574 -19.31 -10.55 -6.70
N SER A 575 -18.43 -9.80 -7.37
CA SER A 575 -17.84 -10.23 -8.63
C SER A 575 -16.90 -11.43 -8.50
N THR A 576 -16.24 -11.61 -7.35
CA THR A 576 -15.49 -12.84 -7.03
C THR A 576 -16.42 -14.05 -6.90
N ILE A 577 -17.57 -13.91 -6.25
CA ILE A 577 -18.51 -15.01 -5.97
C ILE A 577 -19.34 -15.41 -7.20
N PHE A 578 -19.84 -14.43 -7.95
CA PHE A 578 -20.70 -14.64 -9.13
C PHE A 578 -19.94 -14.95 -10.43
N TYR A 579 -18.64 -14.66 -10.49
CA TYR A 579 -17.83 -14.94 -11.69
C TYR A 579 -16.54 -15.67 -11.33
N SER A 580 -15.51 -14.95 -10.87
CA SER A 580 -14.22 -15.55 -10.51
C SER A 580 -13.35 -14.65 -9.64
N LEU A 581 -12.44 -15.27 -8.88
CA LEU A 581 -11.40 -14.58 -8.11
C LEU A 581 -10.55 -13.63 -8.97
N THR A 582 -10.18 -14.05 -10.18
CA THR A 582 -9.38 -13.26 -11.12
C THR A 582 -10.13 -12.02 -11.62
N LEU A 583 -11.42 -12.15 -11.94
CA LEU A 583 -12.27 -11.04 -12.37
C LEU A 583 -12.51 -10.05 -11.22
N GLY A 584 -12.83 -10.54 -10.01
CA GLY A 584 -13.05 -9.66 -8.85
C GLY A 584 -11.79 -8.90 -8.42
N MET A 585 -10.60 -9.54 -8.51
CA MET A 585 -9.32 -8.84 -8.33
C MET A 585 -9.12 -7.76 -9.42
N ALA A 586 -9.32 -8.10 -10.69
CA ALA A 586 -9.12 -7.19 -11.81
C ALA A 586 -10.05 -5.96 -11.74
N LEU A 587 -11.33 -6.15 -11.41
CA LEU A 587 -12.26 -5.05 -11.16
C LEU A 587 -11.84 -4.23 -9.94
N GLY A 588 -11.47 -4.86 -8.83
CA GLY A 588 -11.05 -4.16 -7.63
C GLY A 588 -9.82 -3.27 -7.83
N VAL A 589 -8.78 -3.78 -8.51
CA VAL A 589 -7.57 -3.03 -8.84
C VAL A 589 -7.87 -1.94 -9.87
N GLY A 590 -8.62 -2.25 -10.93
CA GLY A 590 -8.99 -1.30 -11.97
C GLY A 590 -9.83 -0.12 -11.45
N ILE A 591 -10.85 -0.40 -10.64
CA ILE A 591 -11.68 0.64 -10.00
C ILE A 591 -10.86 1.46 -9.01
N SER A 592 -9.99 0.82 -8.19
CA SER A 592 -9.12 1.54 -7.25
C SER A 592 -8.15 2.48 -7.98
N LEU A 593 -7.56 2.04 -9.10
CA LEU A 593 -6.68 2.86 -9.94
C LEU A 593 -7.46 4.02 -10.59
N LEU A 594 -8.66 3.77 -11.11
CA LEU A 594 -9.54 4.81 -11.66
C LEU A 594 -9.98 5.82 -10.59
N MET A 595 -10.22 5.40 -9.35
CA MET A 595 -10.50 6.30 -8.23
C MET A 595 -9.29 7.19 -7.90
N VAL A 596 -8.08 6.64 -7.85
CA VAL A 596 -6.84 7.41 -7.63
C VAL A 596 -6.60 8.41 -8.76
N ILE A 597 -6.76 8.00 -10.03
CA ILE A 597 -6.65 8.90 -11.20
C ILE A 597 -7.69 10.02 -11.10
N LYS A 598 -8.97 9.69 -10.91
CA LYS A 598 -10.07 10.67 -10.78
C LYS A 598 -9.89 11.66 -9.62
N HIS A 599 -9.15 11.26 -8.57
CA HIS A 599 -8.81 12.14 -7.46
C HIS A 599 -7.61 13.05 -7.80
N SER A 600 -6.62 12.53 -8.53
CA SER A 600 -5.42 13.26 -8.97
C SER A 600 -5.66 14.22 -10.13
N THR A 601 -6.70 14.04 -10.94
CA THR A 601 -7.01 14.92 -12.09
C THR A 601 -7.83 16.16 -11.72
N ARG A 602 -8.33 16.26 -10.49
CA ARG A 602 -9.25 17.35 -10.05
C ARG A 602 -8.47 18.48 -9.38
N PRO A 603 -8.23 19.63 -10.06
CA PRO A 603 -7.43 20.70 -9.49
C PRO A 603 -8.13 21.40 -8.32
N ARG A 604 -7.43 21.49 -7.19
CA ARG A 604 -7.91 22.02 -5.90
C ARG A 604 -7.74 23.54 -5.77
N ILE A 605 -8.01 24.27 -6.85
CA ILE A 605 -7.94 25.73 -6.88
C ILE A 605 -8.91 26.33 -5.84
N GLN A 606 -8.47 27.35 -5.12
CA GLN A 606 -9.29 28.08 -4.12
C GLN A 606 -9.32 29.56 -4.49
N ILE A 607 -10.48 30.21 -4.39
CA ILE A 607 -10.53 31.69 -4.34
C ILE A 607 -10.16 32.11 -2.93
N LEU A 608 -9.29 33.12 -2.80
CA LEU A 608 -9.04 33.76 -1.51
C LEU A 608 -9.88 35.04 -1.33
N GLY A 609 -10.53 35.16 -0.19
CA GLY A 609 -11.13 36.39 0.32
C GLY A 609 -10.39 36.86 1.57
N ARG A 610 -10.44 38.16 1.86
CA ARG A 610 -9.82 38.79 3.03
C ARG A 610 -10.73 38.67 4.25
N ILE A 611 -10.19 38.34 5.42
CA ILE A 611 -10.96 38.36 6.67
C ILE A 611 -11.11 39.83 7.13
N PRO A 612 -12.35 40.32 7.36
CA PRO A 612 -12.63 41.70 7.74
C PRO A 612 -11.74 42.24 8.86
N GLY A 613 -11.18 43.43 8.66
CA GLY A 613 -10.31 44.10 9.64
C GLY A 613 -8.94 43.45 9.87
N THR A 614 -8.52 42.48 9.06
CA THR A 614 -7.20 41.83 9.14
C THR A 614 -6.44 41.89 7.80
N GLN A 615 -5.23 41.32 7.73
CA GLN A 615 -4.52 41.00 6.48
C GLN A 615 -4.54 39.50 6.15
N LEU A 616 -5.40 38.72 6.81
CA LEU A 616 -5.47 37.27 6.60
C LEU A 616 -6.42 36.93 5.45
N PHE A 617 -6.03 35.92 4.67
CA PHE A 617 -6.77 35.46 3.49
C PHE A 617 -7.23 34.01 3.67
N GLU A 618 -8.54 33.78 3.55
CA GLU A 618 -9.18 32.47 3.73
C GLU A 618 -9.89 32.02 2.43
N ASN A 619 -10.22 30.73 2.33
CA ASN A 619 -10.93 30.18 1.16
C ASN A 619 -12.39 30.66 1.13
N ALA A 620 -12.76 31.39 0.08
CA ALA A 620 -14.12 31.89 -0.16
C ALA A 620 -15.20 30.79 -0.20
N GLU A 621 -14.83 29.56 -0.58
CA GLU A 621 -15.76 28.43 -0.59
C GLU A 621 -16.06 27.88 0.82
N ALA A 622 -15.14 28.09 1.78
CA ALA A 622 -15.30 27.63 3.16
C ALA A 622 -16.09 28.63 4.01
N ASN A 623 -15.96 29.93 3.71
CA ASN A 623 -16.60 31.01 4.46
C ASN A 623 -17.24 32.06 3.51
N PRO A 624 -18.35 31.73 2.80
CA PRO A 624 -18.89 32.57 1.72
C PRO A 624 -19.54 33.90 2.15
N HIS A 625 -19.69 34.14 3.46
CA HIS A 625 -20.41 35.28 4.02
C HIS A 625 -19.59 36.09 5.05
N GLY A 626 -18.39 35.64 5.42
CA GLY A 626 -17.51 36.27 6.40
C GLY A 626 -16.22 36.85 5.82
N LEU A 627 -16.16 37.07 4.50
CA LEU A 627 -14.96 37.49 3.77
C LEU A 627 -15.23 38.67 2.84
N GLU A 628 -14.30 39.62 2.82
CA GLU A 628 -14.24 40.75 1.91
C GLU A 628 -13.51 40.36 0.62
N PHE A 629 -14.05 40.74 -0.54
CA PHE A 629 -13.36 40.62 -1.82
C PHE A 629 -12.83 41.99 -2.22
N VAL A 630 -11.55 42.07 -2.58
CA VAL A 630 -10.96 43.32 -3.10
C VAL A 630 -11.53 43.58 -4.50
N GLU A 631 -12.05 44.79 -4.73
CA GLU A 631 -12.57 45.19 -6.04
C GLU A 631 -11.46 45.19 -7.11
N GLY A 632 -11.84 44.98 -8.37
CA GLY A 632 -10.89 44.80 -9.48
C GLY A 632 -10.10 43.48 -9.46
N CYS A 633 -10.02 42.79 -8.32
CA CYS A 633 -9.07 41.72 -8.08
C CYS A 633 -9.72 40.33 -7.96
N LEU A 634 -8.99 39.31 -8.46
CA LEU A 634 -9.30 37.90 -8.26
C LEU A 634 -8.05 37.16 -7.74
N ILE A 635 -8.06 36.82 -6.46
CA ILE A 635 -6.95 36.12 -5.79
C ILE A 635 -7.22 34.61 -5.85
N VAL A 636 -6.29 33.87 -6.47
CA VAL A 636 -6.44 32.46 -6.81
C VAL A 636 -5.28 31.65 -6.25
N LYS A 637 -5.57 30.73 -5.33
CA LYS A 637 -4.58 29.84 -4.73
C LYS A 637 -4.53 28.50 -5.44
N ILE A 638 -3.31 28.06 -5.77
CA ILE A 638 -3.00 26.76 -6.37
C ILE A 638 -2.19 25.95 -5.33
N PRO A 639 -2.85 25.11 -4.50
CA PRO A 639 -2.23 24.48 -3.34
C PRO A 639 -1.47 23.17 -3.66
N GLU A 640 -1.15 22.89 -4.92
CA GLU A 640 -0.65 21.59 -5.38
C GLU A 640 0.18 21.69 -6.68
N PRO A 641 0.95 20.65 -7.04
CA PRO A 641 1.66 20.57 -8.32
C PRO A 641 0.78 20.72 -9.55
N LEU A 642 1.31 21.37 -10.58
CA LEU A 642 0.64 21.52 -11.88
C LEU A 642 1.19 20.50 -12.88
N THR A 643 0.31 19.62 -13.36
CA THR A 643 0.65 18.51 -14.25
C THR A 643 -0.34 18.39 -15.40
N PHE A 644 0.03 17.69 -16.47
CA PHE A 644 -0.87 17.39 -17.60
C PHE A 644 -2.24 16.81 -17.16
N ALA A 645 -2.29 16.14 -16.00
CA ALA A 645 -3.47 15.50 -15.46
C ALA A 645 -4.49 16.47 -14.83
N ASN A 646 -4.06 17.63 -14.30
CA ASN A 646 -4.94 18.60 -13.63
C ASN A 646 -5.01 19.98 -14.32
N THR A 647 -4.04 20.36 -15.17
CA THR A 647 -4.07 21.67 -15.85
C THR A 647 -5.17 21.80 -16.91
N GLY A 648 -5.64 20.68 -17.50
CA GLY A 648 -6.80 20.69 -18.40
C GLY A 648 -8.08 21.20 -17.74
N GLU A 649 -8.35 20.81 -16.49
CA GLU A 649 -9.52 21.30 -15.75
C GLU A 649 -9.26 22.71 -15.16
N LEU A 650 -8.01 23.09 -14.85
CA LEU A 650 -7.62 24.43 -14.35
C LEU A 650 -8.16 25.55 -15.26
N LYS A 651 -7.87 25.50 -16.57
CA LYS A 651 -8.35 26.49 -17.56
C LYS A 651 -9.88 26.62 -17.55
N SER A 652 -10.59 25.49 -17.36
CA SER A 652 -12.05 25.47 -17.24
C SER A 652 -12.57 26.05 -15.93
N ARG A 653 -11.83 25.88 -14.81
CA ARG A 653 -12.23 26.36 -13.49
C ARG A 653 -11.99 27.85 -13.35
N LEU A 654 -10.82 28.36 -13.74
CA LEU A 654 -10.52 29.79 -13.75
C LEU A 654 -11.61 30.58 -14.49
N ARG A 655 -12.01 30.10 -15.68
CA ARG A 655 -13.11 30.70 -16.44
C ARG A 655 -14.47 30.70 -15.70
N ARG A 656 -14.74 29.71 -14.84
CA ARG A 656 -15.93 29.71 -13.96
C ARG A 656 -15.76 30.69 -12.78
N LEU A 657 -14.55 30.84 -12.22
CA LEU A 657 -14.26 31.87 -11.22
C LEU A 657 -14.49 33.28 -11.80
N GLU A 658 -13.93 33.54 -12.99
CA GLU A 658 -14.05 34.83 -13.70
C GLU A 658 -15.49 35.24 -13.98
N LEU A 659 -16.35 34.29 -14.40
CA LEU A 659 -17.73 34.58 -14.81
C LEU A 659 -18.72 34.60 -13.63
N TYR A 660 -18.50 33.79 -12.60
CA TYR A 660 -19.51 33.48 -11.58
C TYR A 660 -19.04 33.67 -10.13
N GLY A 661 -17.74 33.87 -9.88
CA GLY A 661 -17.19 33.92 -8.52
C GLY A 661 -17.16 32.56 -7.79
N SER A 662 -17.43 31.44 -8.47
CA SER A 662 -17.40 30.10 -7.88
C SER A 662 -17.12 29.02 -8.94
N PRO A 663 -16.27 28.01 -8.67
CA PRO A 663 -16.02 26.92 -9.62
C PRO A 663 -17.15 25.89 -9.67
N SER A 664 -18.09 25.96 -8.72
CA SER A 664 -19.28 25.11 -8.62
C SER A 664 -20.49 25.66 -9.41
N ALA A 665 -20.38 26.86 -9.96
CA ALA A 665 -21.42 27.46 -10.80
C ALA A 665 -21.66 26.66 -12.08
N HIS A 666 -22.93 26.46 -12.44
CA HIS A 666 -23.30 25.68 -13.62
C HIS A 666 -22.99 26.45 -14.92
N PRO A 667 -22.35 25.83 -15.94
CA PRO A 667 -21.92 26.55 -17.16
C PRO A 667 -23.03 27.21 -18.01
N ALA A 668 -24.29 26.85 -17.78
CA ALA A 668 -25.45 27.47 -18.45
C ALA A 668 -25.98 28.74 -17.73
N LEU A 669 -25.38 29.15 -16.60
CA LEU A 669 -25.75 30.41 -15.95
C LEU A 669 -25.27 31.61 -16.80
N PRO A 670 -26.04 32.71 -16.84
CA PRO A 670 -25.55 33.98 -17.36
C PRO A 670 -24.41 34.50 -16.47
N ARG A 671 -23.51 35.30 -17.05
CA ARG A 671 -22.38 35.92 -16.33
C ARG A 671 -22.88 36.76 -15.14
N ILE A 672 -22.23 36.62 -13.98
CA ILE A 672 -22.60 37.31 -12.73
C ILE A 672 -21.56 38.37 -12.33
N ARG A 673 -20.26 38.07 -12.42
CA ARG A 673 -19.20 39.09 -12.22
C ARG A 673 -19.06 39.97 -13.46
N SER A 674 -18.86 41.28 -13.27
CA SER A 674 -18.55 42.24 -14.35
C SER A 674 -17.20 41.94 -15.02
N GLN A 675 -16.81 42.75 -16.01
CA GLN A 675 -15.46 42.65 -16.60
C GLN A 675 -14.42 43.35 -15.72
N ASP A 676 -14.78 44.51 -15.19
CA ASP A 676 -13.95 45.32 -14.29
C ASP A 676 -13.60 44.59 -12.98
N ALA A 677 -14.45 43.67 -12.50
CA ALA A 677 -14.18 42.87 -11.31
C ALA A 677 -12.95 41.94 -11.43
N ASN A 678 -12.34 41.79 -12.61
CA ASN A 678 -11.21 40.89 -12.86
C ASN A 678 -10.04 41.59 -13.60
N ARG A 679 -9.85 42.90 -13.40
CA ARG A 679 -8.71 43.67 -13.95
C ARG A 679 -7.35 43.11 -13.51
N ASN A 680 -7.30 42.56 -12.30
CA ASN A 680 -6.09 42.07 -11.66
C ASN A 680 -6.29 40.61 -11.21
N ILE A 681 -5.33 39.74 -11.52
CA ILE A 681 -5.35 38.34 -11.07
C ILE A 681 -4.06 38.04 -10.32
N ILE A 682 -4.21 37.53 -9.09
CA ILE A 682 -3.09 37.24 -8.18
C ILE A 682 -3.07 35.73 -7.95
N PHE A 683 -2.07 35.05 -8.49
CA PHE A 683 -1.86 33.63 -8.29
C PHE A 683 -0.98 33.38 -7.05
N ASP A 684 -1.53 32.77 -6.01
CA ASP A 684 -0.77 32.19 -4.89
C ASP A 684 -0.31 30.78 -5.29
N ILE A 685 0.98 30.67 -5.61
CA ILE A 685 1.60 29.46 -6.15
C ILE A 685 2.48 28.72 -5.14
N HIS A 686 2.35 29.02 -3.83
CA HIS A 686 3.10 28.34 -2.77
C HIS A 686 2.99 26.80 -2.81
N GLY A 687 1.85 26.28 -3.26
CA GLY A 687 1.61 24.84 -3.37
C GLY A 687 2.16 24.18 -4.64
N VAL A 688 2.59 24.97 -5.64
CA VAL A 688 3.12 24.50 -6.94
C VAL A 688 4.57 24.04 -6.76
N THR A 689 4.75 23.00 -5.96
CA THR A 689 6.07 22.43 -5.61
C THR A 689 6.75 21.76 -6.82
N SER A 690 6.00 21.41 -7.85
CA SER A 690 6.52 21.11 -9.19
C SER A 690 5.52 21.53 -10.28
N ILE A 691 6.05 21.72 -11.49
CA ILE A 691 5.27 21.89 -12.72
C ILE A 691 5.89 21.03 -13.82
N ASP A 692 5.08 20.35 -14.64
CA ASP A 692 5.57 19.62 -15.82
C ASP A 692 5.48 20.47 -17.10
N GLY A 693 6.01 19.96 -18.22
CA GLY A 693 6.07 20.73 -19.48
C GLY A 693 4.68 21.12 -20.01
N SER A 694 3.74 20.18 -20.02
CA SER A 694 2.36 20.43 -20.47
C SER A 694 1.59 21.37 -19.52
N GLY A 695 1.81 21.25 -18.20
CA GLY A 695 1.28 22.17 -17.22
C GLY A 695 1.87 23.57 -17.34
N THR A 696 3.15 23.69 -17.66
CA THR A 696 3.81 24.96 -17.96
C THR A 696 3.21 25.62 -19.19
N GLN A 697 3.01 24.86 -20.29
CA GLN A 697 2.35 25.35 -21.50
C GLN A 697 0.92 25.84 -21.22
N VAL A 698 0.09 25.05 -20.52
CA VAL A 698 -1.29 25.46 -20.23
C VAL A 698 -1.34 26.69 -19.31
N LEU A 699 -0.40 26.84 -18.36
CA LEU A 699 -0.27 28.05 -17.55
C LEU A 699 0.19 29.25 -18.39
N GLU A 700 1.09 29.05 -19.36
CA GLU A 700 1.52 30.08 -20.31
C GLU A 700 0.35 30.58 -21.17
N GLU A 701 -0.45 29.66 -21.74
CA GLU A 701 -1.65 30.00 -22.50
C GLU A 701 -2.66 30.79 -21.65
N ILE A 702 -2.79 30.47 -20.36
CA ILE A 702 -3.66 31.17 -19.41
C ILE A 702 -3.14 32.60 -19.16
N VAL A 703 -1.86 32.75 -18.83
CA VAL A 703 -1.22 34.06 -18.60
C VAL A 703 -1.28 34.93 -19.84
N ARG A 704 -0.91 34.40 -21.01
CA ARG A 704 -1.01 35.04 -22.31
C ARG A 704 -2.42 35.54 -22.58
N SER A 705 -3.43 34.68 -22.40
CA SER A 705 -4.84 35.03 -22.59
C SER A 705 -5.36 36.09 -21.59
N TYR A 706 -4.71 36.30 -20.45
CA TYR A 706 -4.98 37.45 -19.58
C TYR A 706 -4.30 38.73 -20.09
N ARG A 707 -3.01 38.68 -20.45
CA ARG A 707 -2.29 39.85 -21.00
C ARG A 707 -2.89 40.35 -22.33
N GLU A 708 -3.38 39.45 -23.18
CA GLU A 708 -4.15 39.77 -24.40
C GLU A 708 -5.50 40.45 -24.14
N ARG A 709 -6.03 40.37 -22.91
CA ARG A 709 -7.25 41.05 -22.44
C ARG A 709 -6.95 42.28 -21.57
N ASP A 710 -5.69 42.73 -21.55
CA ASP A 710 -5.13 43.76 -20.67
C ASP A 710 -5.37 43.52 -19.16
N VAL A 711 -5.52 42.25 -18.78
CA VAL A 711 -5.55 41.84 -17.36
C VAL A 711 -4.11 41.76 -16.86
N ARG A 712 -3.86 42.32 -15.67
CA ARG A 712 -2.55 42.22 -14.99
C ARG A 712 -2.49 40.94 -14.17
N VAL A 713 -1.33 40.26 -14.20
CA VAL A 713 -1.17 38.92 -13.63
C VAL A 713 0.05 38.87 -12.72
N PHE A 714 -0.20 38.78 -11.42
CA PHE A 714 0.81 38.72 -10.37
C PHE A 714 0.96 37.29 -9.84
N PHE A 715 2.17 36.93 -9.44
CA PHE A 715 2.50 35.65 -8.82
C PHE A 715 3.07 35.90 -7.43
N SER A 716 2.47 35.26 -6.42
CA SER A 716 2.85 35.39 -5.01
C SER A 716 3.34 34.06 -4.42
N ARG A 717 4.21 34.13 -3.42
CA ARG A 717 4.79 32.97 -2.70
C ARG A 717 5.47 31.94 -3.60
N MET A 718 6.33 32.39 -4.51
CA MET A 718 7.08 31.52 -5.42
C MET A 718 7.93 30.47 -4.65
N PRO A 719 7.69 29.15 -4.79
CA PRO A 719 8.42 28.14 -4.03
C PRO A 719 9.90 28.10 -4.43
N GLY A 720 10.79 28.07 -3.43
CA GLY A 720 12.23 27.84 -3.57
C GLY A 720 13.06 28.97 -4.21
N GLY A 721 12.46 30.12 -4.52
CA GLY A 721 13.16 31.25 -5.14
C GLY A 721 13.67 30.99 -6.57
N LYS A 722 14.57 31.85 -7.06
CA LYS A 722 15.02 31.83 -8.47
C LYS A 722 15.81 30.58 -8.90
N ASP A 723 16.32 29.79 -7.96
CA ASP A 723 17.01 28.52 -8.27
C ASP A 723 16.08 27.32 -8.41
N HIS A 724 14.80 27.45 -8.02
CA HIS A 724 13.85 26.35 -8.05
C HIS A 724 13.50 25.90 -9.48
N PRO A 725 13.29 24.60 -9.76
CA PRO A 725 12.94 24.12 -11.10
C PRO A 725 11.72 24.80 -11.71
N VAL A 726 10.73 25.14 -10.88
CA VAL A 726 9.50 25.84 -11.32
C VAL A 726 9.80 27.26 -11.83
N TRP A 727 10.74 27.99 -11.20
CA TRP A 727 11.18 29.31 -11.70
C TRP A 727 11.87 29.17 -13.05
N ARG A 728 12.80 28.22 -13.17
CA ARG A 728 13.53 27.96 -14.42
C ARG A 728 12.57 27.61 -15.56
N LEU A 729 11.52 26.83 -15.28
CA LEU A 729 10.47 26.52 -16.25
C LEU A 729 9.66 27.77 -16.63
N MET A 730 9.18 28.57 -15.67
CA MET A 730 8.44 29.82 -15.92
C MET A 730 9.26 30.89 -16.69
N VAL A 731 10.58 30.95 -16.49
CA VAL A 731 11.48 31.79 -17.30
C VAL A 731 11.57 31.21 -18.72
N SER A 732 11.86 29.91 -18.85
CA SER A 732 12.08 29.27 -20.16
C SER A 732 10.85 29.21 -21.07
N SER A 733 9.65 29.22 -20.49
CA SER A 733 8.38 29.29 -21.22
C SER A 733 7.94 30.71 -21.57
N GLY A 734 8.63 31.74 -21.07
CA GLY A 734 8.28 33.13 -21.29
C GLY A 734 7.19 33.69 -20.36
N ILE A 735 6.65 32.91 -19.41
CA ILE A 735 5.67 33.39 -18.41
C ILE A 735 6.23 34.62 -17.65
N VAL A 736 7.49 34.55 -17.22
CA VAL A 736 8.15 35.68 -16.55
C VAL A 736 8.31 36.90 -17.47
N GLY A 737 8.40 36.71 -18.79
CA GLY A 737 8.44 37.80 -19.78
C GLY A 737 7.09 38.41 -20.11
N LEU A 738 5.98 37.68 -19.95
CA LEU A 738 4.61 38.17 -20.18
C LEU A 738 4.09 39.07 -19.05
N CYS A 739 4.51 38.80 -17.81
CA CYS A 739 4.20 39.64 -16.65
C CYS A 739 5.31 40.69 -16.39
N GLY A 740 6.58 40.28 -16.49
CA GLY A 740 7.74 41.03 -15.99
C GLY A 740 8.17 40.52 -14.60
N GLU A 741 9.46 40.61 -14.27
CA GLU A 741 9.98 40.11 -12.98
C GLU A 741 9.37 40.83 -11.75
N SER A 742 8.94 42.09 -11.90
CA SER A 742 8.30 42.88 -10.84
C SER A 742 6.95 42.33 -10.38
N HIS A 743 6.30 41.49 -11.19
CA HIS A 743 5.02 40.85 -10.84
C HIS A 743 5.20 39.54 -10.04
N PHE A 744 6.44 39.15 -9.69
CA PHE A 744 6.74 38.00 -8.86
C PHE A 744 7.13 38.44 -7.44
N VAL A 745 6.14 38.42 -6.56
CA VAL A 745 6.19 38.97 -5.19
C VAL A 745 6.21 37.88 -4.13
N LYS A 746 6.56 38.25 -2.89
CA LYS A 746 6.71 37.33 -1.76
C LYS A 746 5.38 36.83 -1.24
N ASP A 747 4.37 37.68 -1.18
CA ASP A 747 3.05 37.38 -0.60
C ASP A 747 1.91 38.09 -1.35
N VAL A 748 0.69 37.93 -0.84
CA VAL A 748 -0.55 38.44 -1.45
C VAL A 748 -0.77 39.93 -1.12
N GLU A 749 -0.17 40.44 -0.05
CA GLU A 749 -0.27 41.85 0.34
C GLU A 749 0.65 42.72 -0.54
N GLU A 750 1.89 42.27 -0.77
CA GLU A 750 2.83 42.87 -1.74
C GLU A 750 2.23 42.85 -3.18
N ALA A 751 1.42 41.84 -3.51
CA ALA A 751 0.69 41.78 -4.79
C ALA A 751 -0.42 42.84 -4.90
N LEU A 752 -1.21 43.03 -3.85
CA LEU A 752 -2.30 44.01 -3.81
C LEU A 752 -1.77 45.45 -3.82
N LEU A 753 -0.72 45.73 -3.05
CA LEU A 753 -0.04 47.03 -3.06
C LEU A 753 0.53 47.37 -4.45
N MET A 754 1.03 46.37 -5.20
CA MET A 754 1.43 46.55 -6.60
C MET A 754 0.24 46.84 -7.53
N THR A 755 -0.94 46.22 -7.31
CA THR A 755 -2.13 46.54 -8.12
C THR A 755 -2.61 47.98 -7.89
N GLU A 756 -2.67 48.44 -6.64
CA GLU A 756 -3.04 49.82 -6.29
C GLU A 756 -2.02 50.83 -6.86
N TYR A 757 -0.72 50.53 -6.75
CA TYR A 757 0.34 51.37 -7.30
C TYR A 757 0.25 51.49 -8.83
N GLU A 758 0.06 50.39 -9.56
CA GLU A 758 -0.08 50.44 -11.03
C GLU A 758 -1.40 51.10 -11.48
N GLU A 759 -2.49 51.02 -10.71
CA GLU A 759 -3.72 51.80 -10.97
C GLU A 759 -3.47 53.30 -10.78
N SER A 760 -2.78 53.71 -9.71
CA SER A 760 -2.43 55.13 -9.51
C SER A 760 -1.58 55.71 -10.64
N ILE A 761 -0.72 54.89 -11.27
CA ILE A 761 0.07 55.29 -12.45
C ILE A 761 -0.79 55.35 -13.71
N ALA A 762 -1.76 54.46 -13.88
CA ALA A 762 -2.69 54.49 -15.02
C ALA A 762 -3.57 55.74 -14.97
N ASP A 763 -4.14 56.06 -13.81
CA ASP A 763 -4.99 57.24 -13.60
C ASP A 763 -4.19 58.56 -13.69
N ALA A 764 -2.95 58.58 -13.16
CA ALA A 764 -2.05 59.72 -13.34
C ALA A 764 -1.71 59.97 -14.83
N ARG A 765 -1.62 58.91 -15.65
CA ARG A 765 -1.37 59.03 -17.10
C ARG A 765 -2.59 59.49 -17.87
N SER A 766 -3.77 58.93 -17.57
CA SER A 766 -5.03 59.34 -18.23
C SER A 766 -5.47 60.77 -17.88
N THR A 767 -5.01 61.31 -16.75
CA THR A 767 -5.23 62.72 -16.35
C THR A 767 -4.28 63.71 -17.06
N ILE A 768 -3.24 63.22 -17.77
CA ILE A 768 -2.23 64.04 -18.46
C ILE A 768 -2.45 64.07 -19.99
N THR A 769 -3.36 63.24 -20.52
CA THR A 769 -3.73 63.15 -21.95
C THR A 769 -5.09 63.76 -22.25
#